data_AF-A0A0P1B3S3-F1
#
_entry.id   AF-A0A0P1B3S3-F1
#
_cell.length_a   1.000
_cell.length_b   1.000
_cell.length_c   1.000
_cell.angle_alpha   90.00
_cell.angle_beta   90.00
_cell.angle_gamma   90.00
#
_symmetry.space_group_name_H-M   'P 1'
#
loop_
_entity.id
_entity.type
_entity.pdbx_description
1 polymer ?
#
loop_
_entity_poly.entity_id
_entity_poly.type
_entity_poly.pdbx_seq_one_letter_code
_entity_poly.pdbx_strand_id
1 'polypeptide(L)'
;MSSLLVDAASDIAFEVVAAASLAAVASAAALSVHCCKRRHEAENSNSSPHALKKARPKKTKNTSELIHPVILANGVHINTEPVIFELKRRAATLKWSHKLVYTFLDDFGRETVNLSFKDVDCAARKVAAALQRNANVSKGDRVILCFPPGLDFALAFWGCLYAGAVGIPVYPPYPGTLAKDLPKFNRLVDDSGATVVLTNSTYHLASKMATVKGYFSSSKTSWPANLQWITTDNLPDSLMSKYDEQDALSLTHRDIAFFQYSSGSTAAPKAVMISHGNLKAQLQTWESIRPSDTMVSWLPSYHDMGLVGFIITPCVTAARCVSMSPISFIKDPVLWMRTASKYKATHVCAPNFGYALVARKTSDKQAAEMDLSSLKQTICAAEPIRHESLEAFTKKFSNSGFNAESFNCGYGLAEVTLVCTGQDPPRKPTVLNIKKRVLETQHKVEIVSVGKDGKISSSDVIQLVGSGKAMPTFGLTIVDLKMKRSIGELQVGEIWVQGPSVAVGYWNRPELTEEMFHAKIAGDKSVNSTYLRTGDMGFLYKNELFVTGRLKDLIIIRGRNVCPQDIEASVEQSHDNVRPGCTAAFSIEKNGEEALVVIAEVKTGSSQQTLEEICREIVKTVLSEHQLKCEAIVLLRQKTIPKTTSGKIQRSASKARFLDGTLSKPLFEYRAKVGNVPMVATLDSHTPNVTDDKPNGDLKTPDEILTWLLEHLALEKMDIPAMVGGTETIDGQNVVPTTPKAAEIDPNTPWAMFGMDSIAIVGLSSSLGEFLGCIVSPSAFFQFDTPYKLANAPGLASGALAGSNEGDTQGDTQAAIELKNFPRFRDYINKLKTSNEQD
;
A
#
# COMPACT_ATOMS: atom_id res chain seq x y z
N MET A 1 34.72 28.28 -55.13
CA MET A 1 33.33 28.76 -55.28
C MET A 1 32.83 29.10 -53.89
N SER A 2 33.28 30.14 -53.18
CA SER A 2 33.46 31.56 -53.53
C SER A 2 32.22 32.23 -54.14
N SER A 3 31.70 33.18 -53.34
CA SER A 3 30.90 34.37 -53.64
C SER A 3 29.45 34.21 -54.16
N LEU A 4 28.49 34.51 -53.29
CA LEU A 4 27.69 35.76 -53.37
C LEU A 4 26.82 35.93 -52.10
N LEU A 5 27.43 36.61 -51.11
CA LEU A 5 26.79 37.42 -50.08
C LEU A 5 26.87 38.86 -50.61
N VAL A 6 25.81 39.41 -51.21
CA VAL A 6 25.51 40.86 -51.33
C VAL A 6 24.04 40.98 -51.75
N ASP A 7 23.20 41.53 -50.86
CA ASP A 7 22.00 42.36 -51.13
C ASP A 7 21.11 42.31 -49.86
N ALA A 8 21.48 43.05 -48.82
CA ALA A 8 21.27 44.49 -48.63
C ALA A 8 20.09 44.72 -47.68
N ALA A 9 20.41 44.71 -46.39
CA ALA A 9 19.73 45.55 -45.42
C ALA A 9 20.36 46.96 -45.52
N SER A 10 19.58 47.98 -45.86
CA SER A 10 19.60 49.33 -45.25
C SER A 10 18.94 50.37 -46.17
N ASP A 11 17.84 50.95 -45.70
CA ASP A 11 17.40 52.34 -45.90
C ASP A 11 16.37 52.59 -44.78
N ILE A 12 16.76 53.14 -43.62
CA ILE A 12 16.83 54.59 -43.28
C ILE A 12 15.45 55.25 -43.47
N ALA A 13 14.59 55.33 -42.44
CA ALA A 13 14.51 56.33 -41.35
C ALA A 13 13.59 57.55 -41.66
N PHE A 14 12.83 57.95 -40.62
CA PHE A 14 12.13 59.24 -40.42
C PHE A 14 10.89 59.59 -41.29
N GLU A 15 9.71 59.63 -40.67
CA GLU A 15 8.98 60.90 -40.43
C GLU A 15 7.80 60.76 -39.44
N VAL A 16 7.69 61.79 -38.61
CA VAL A 16 6.64 62.11 -37.62
C VAL A 16 5.71 63.15 -38.25
N VAL A 17 4.50 63.37 -37.66
CA VAL A 17 3.52 64.49 -37.82
C VAL A 17 2.21 64.05 -38.50
N ALA A 18 0.98 64.34 -38.05
CA ALA A 18 0.42 64.84 -36.79
C ALA A 18 -1.14 64.81 -36.88
N ALA A 19 -1.78 64.62 -35.70
CA ALA A 19 -2.97 65.31 -35.12
C ALA A 19 -4.29 65.44 -35.94
N ALA A 20 -5.51 65.52 -35.37
CA ALA A 20 -6.05 65.90 -34.05
C ALA A 20 -7.47 65.23 -33.87
N SER A 21 -8.22 65.19 -32.76
CA SER A 21 -8.51 66.11 -31.62
C SER A 21 -9.22 65.28 -30.50
N LEU A 22 -8.99 65.39 -29.17
CA LEU A 22 -9.17 66.46 -28.16
C LEU A 22 -10.55 66.46 -27.43
N ALA A 23 -10.54 66.13 -26.11
CA ALA A 23 -11.32 66.69 -24.96
C ALA A 23 -11.19 65.77 -23.72
N ALA A 24 -10.37 66.07 -22.69
CA ALA A 24 -10.56 66.98 -21.52
C ALA A 24 -11.68 66.51 -20.54
N VAL A 25 -11.38 65.92 -19.37
CA VAL A 25 -11.00 66.49 -18.03
C VAL A 25 -12.20 66.79 -17.09
N ALA A 26 -12.03 66.34 -15.83
CA ALA A 26 -12.64 66.77 -14.56
C ALA A 26 -13.97 66.14 -14.10
N SER A 27 -13.92 65.50 -12.91
CA SER A 27 -14.61 66.03 -11.72
C SER A 27 -14.09 65.39 -10.44
N ALA A 28 -13.72 66.26 -9.49
CA ALA A 28 -13.52 65.97 -8.08
C ALA A 28 -14.65 66.63 -7.28
N ALA A 29 -14.89 66.08 -6.08
CA ALA A 29 -15.42 66.71 -4.87
C ALA A 29 -16.86 66.40 -4.38
N ALA A 30 -16.90 66.30 -3.03
CA ALA A 30 -18.01 66.45 -2.08
C ALA A 30 -18.82 65.15 -1.77
N LEU A 31 -19.10 64.72 -0.53
CA LEU A 31 -19.34 65.34 0.80
C LEU A 31 -18.90 64.33 1.91
N SER A 32 -18.20 64.65 3.01
CA SER A 32 -18.51 65.46 4.20
C SER A 32 -19.55 64.90 5.20
N VAL A 33 -19.01 64.43 6.35
CA VAL A 33 -19.41 64.69 7.75
C VAL A 33 -20.70 64.06 8.34
N HIS A 34 -20.52 63.19 9.35
CA HIS A 34 -21.22 63.34 10.64
C HIS A 34 -20.37 62.85 11.82
N CYS A 35 -20.42 63.64 12.90
CA CYS A 35 -19.59 63.57 14.11
C CYS A 35 -20.52 63.71 15.34
N CYS A 36 -20.31 62.92 16.40
CA CYS A 36 -20.54 63.29 17.82
C CYS A 36 -20.25 62.07 18.72
N LYS A 37 -19.19 62.08 19.55
CA LYS A 37 -19.09 62.62 20.93
C LYS A 37 -19.85 61.81 22.00
N ARG A 38 -19.09 61.25 22.96
CA ARG A 38 -19.32 61.41 24.41
C ARG A 38 -17.99 61.24 25.18
N ARG A 39 -17.81 62.10 26.19
CA ARG A 39 -16.66 62.32 27.09
C ARG A 39 -17.14 62.16 28.55
N HIS A 40 -16.18 62.15 29.48
CA HIS A 40 -16.24 62.22 30.97
C HIS A 40 -16.12 60.85 31.68
N GLU A 41 -15.27 60.61 32.69
CA GLU A 41 -14.68 61.41 33.80
C GLU A 41 -13.25 60.86 34.16
N ALA A 42 -12.22 61.69 34.46
CA ALA A 42 -11.76 62.24 35.77
C ALA A 42 -11.24 61.17 36.77
N GLU A 43 -10.19 61.29 37.59
CA GLU A 43 -9.10 62.24 37.91
C GLU A 43 -8.22 61.51 38.96
N ASN A 44 -6.88 61.63 38.95
CA ASN A 44 -6.09 61.97 40.14
C ASN A 44 -4.58 62.03 39.89
N SER A 45 -3.99 63.03 40.56
CA SER A 45 -2.67 63.64 40.40
C SER A 45 -1.62 63.11 41.39
N ASN A 46 -0.33 63.14 41.00
CA ASN A 46 0.72 63.85 41.77
C ASN A 46 2.08 63.94 41.03
N SER A 47 2.62 65.17 41.02
CA SER A 47 3.92 65.70 40.52
C SER A 47 5.12 65.23 41.38
N SER A 48 6.42 65.20 40.98
CA SER A 48 7.33 66.22 40.38
C SER A 48 8.77 65.61 40.25
N PRO A 49 9.88 66.30 39.84
CA PRO A 49 10.26 66.87 38.54
C PRO A 49 11.64 66.37 37.98
N HIS A 50 12.00 66.89 36.78
CA HIS A 50 13.34 66.96 36.14
C HIS A 50 13.92 65.74 35.37
N ALA A 51 13.90 65.82 34.03
CA ALA A 51 15.06 66.23 33.20
C ALA A 51 14.85 65.83 31.72
N LEU A 52 14.64 66.83 30.86
CA LEU A 52 14.56 66.67 29.40
C LEU A 52 15.94 66.30 28.82
N LYS A 53 16.11 65.04 28.39
CA LYS A 53 17.11 64.66 27.38
C LYS A 53 16.38 64.23 26.11
N LYS A 54 16.62 64.97 25.01
CA LYS A 54 16.16 64.64 23.65
C LYS A 54 16.65 63.23 23.27
N ALA A 55 15.75 62.25 23.31
CA ALA A 55 15.99 60.91 22.80
C ALA A 55 15.50 60.81 21.35
N ARG A 56 16.40 60.40 20.45
CA ARG A 56 16.10 59.98 19.07
C ARG A 56 14.92 59.01 19.05
N PRO A 57 14.08 59.00 18.00
CA PRO A 57 12.95 58.09 17.93
C PRO A 57 13.47 56.65 17.88
N LYS A 58 13.36 55.93 18.99
CA LYS A 58 13.45 54.47 19.00
C LYS A 58 12.28 53.98 18.17
N LYS A 59 12.56 53.43 16.98
CA LYS A 59 11.67 52.47 16.35
C LYS A 59 11.49 51.32 17.33
N THR A 60 10.41 51.33 18.09
CA THR A 60 9.91 50.16 18.80
C THR A 60 9.57 49.12 17.73
N LYS A 61 10.48 48.17 17.52
CA LYS A 61 10.13 46.86 16.96
C LYS A 61 9.18 46.22 17.97
N ASN A 62 7.88 46.42 17.79
CA ASN A 62 6.88 45.50 18.33
C ASN A 62 6.95 44.22 17.49
N THR A 63 7.98 43.40 17.72
CA THR A 63 7.89 41.98 17.42
C THR A 63 7.32 41.35 18.68
N SER A 64 5.99 41.23 18.76
CA SER A 64 5.40 40.29 19.69
C SER A 64 5.94 38.90 19.29
N GLU A 65 6.84 38.32 20.07
CA GLU A 65 7.25 36.93 19.88
C GLU A 65 5.98 36.08 19.91
N LEU A 66 5.68 35.38 18.80
CA LEU A 66 4.57 34.44 18.78
C LEU A 66 4.87 33.33 19.78
N ILE A 67 4.11 33.31 20.88
CA ILE A 67 4.23 32.26 21.89
C ILE A 67 3.55 31.00 21.32
N HIS A 68 4.35 29.98 21.00
CA HIS A 68 3.83 28.68 20.61
C HIS A 68 3.42 27.88 21.86
N PRO A 69 2.14 27.48 21.99
CA PRO A 69 1.70 26.72 23.16
C PRO A 69 2.38 25.35 23.21
N VAL A 70 2.44 24.78 24.42
CA VAL A 70 2.73 23.37 24.64
C VAL A 70 1.41 22.65 24.85
N ILE A 71 1.12 21.64 24.05
CA ILE A 71 -0.07 20.81 24.18
C ILE A 71 0.30 19.57 25.00
N LEU A 72 -0.55 19.18 25.95
CA LEU A 72 -0.45 17.90 26.64
C LEU A 72 -1.40 16.91 25.96
N ALA A 73 -0.87 15.83 25.40
CA ALA A 73 -1.66 14.77 24.78
C ALA A 73 -1.16 13.42 25.26
N ASN A 74 -2.04 12.62 25.89
CA ASN A 74 -1.71 11.31 26.44
C ASN A 74 -0.46 11.29 27.35
N GLY A 75 -0.24 12.38 28.11
CA GLY A 75 0.94 12.54 28.98
C GLY A 75 2.19 13.07 28.28
N VAL A 76 2.16 13.30 26.97
CA VAL A 76 3.27 13.85 26.18
C VAL A 76 3.14 15.35 26.03
N HIS A 77 4.19 16.09 26.36
CA HIS A 77 4.29 17.54 26.14
C HIS A 77 4.79 17.83 24.73
N ILE A 78 3.95 18.45 23.90
CA ILE A 78 4.23 18.73 22.50
C ILE A 78 4.41 20.23 22.32
N ASN A 79 5.65 20.66 22.04
CA ASN A 79 5.89 22.03 21.57
C ASN A 79 5.34 22.19 20.16
N THR A 80 4.45 23.16 19.98
CA THR A 80 3.73 23.40 18.72
C THR A 80 4.46 24.35 17.76
N GLU A 81 5.70 24.75 18.06
CA GLU A 81 6.54 25.55 17.19
C GLU A 81 6.76 24.87 15.81
N PRO A 82 6.47 25.56 14.69
CA PRO A 82 6.68 25.04 13.35
C PRO A 82 8.06 24.43 13.12
N VAL A 83 8.09 23.32 12.36
CA VAL A 83 9.30 22.50 12.17
C VAL A 83 10.50 23.26 11.59
N ILE A 84 10.25 24.32 10.82
CA ILE A 84 11.29 25.15 10.18
C ILE A 84 12.25 25.80 11.19
N PHE A 85 11.79 26.10 12.40
CA PHE A 85 12.60 26.75 13.41
C PHE A 85 13.74 25.84 13.90
N GLU A 86 13.53 24.52 13.93
CA GLU A 86 14.57 23.56 14.28
C GLU A 86 15.68 23.51 13.22
N LEU A 87 15.30 23.53 11.93
CA LEU A 87 16.26 23.61 10.83
C LEU A 87 17.07 24.92 10.89
N LYS A 88 16.40 26.07 11.06
CA LYS A 88 17.06 27.38 11.20
C LYS A 88 18.05 27.40 12.37
N ARG A 89 17.66 26.89 13.55
CA ARG A 89 18.55 26.80 14.73
C ARG A 89 19.79 25.96 14.47
N ARG A 90 19.64 24.82 13.79
CA ARG A 90 20.77 23.93 13.47
C ARG A 90 21.70 24.52 12.43
N ALA A 91 21.15 25.13 11.38
CA ALA A 91 21.93 25.83 10.38
C ALA A 91 22.72 27.00 10.97
N ALA A 92 22.18 27.69 11.99
CA ALA A 92 22.85 28.81 12.66
C ALA A 92 23.90 28.40 13.71
N THR A 93 23.84 27.16 14.23
CA THR A 93 24.72 26.73 15.32
C THR A 93 25.96 26.00 14.79
N LEU A 94 27.16 26.44 15.16
CA LEU A 94 28.43 25.84 14.73
C LEU A 94 28.50 24.31 14.91
N LYS A 95 27.89 23.79 15.99
CA LYS A 95 27.79 22.35 16.27
C LYS A 95 27.14 21.55 15.14
N TRP A 96 26.16 22.12 14.45
CA TRP A 96 25.31 21.40 13.50
C TRP A 96 25.40 21.92 12.07
N SER A 97 25.70 23.21 11.87
CA SER A 97 25.73 23.91 10.58
C SER A 97 26.41 23.10 9.46
N HIS A 98 27.61 22.57 9.73
CA HIS A 98 28.42 21.83 8.76
C HIS A 98 28.20 20.30 8.79
N LYS A 99 27.33 19.82 9.66
CA LYS A 99 27.03 18.38 9.74
C LYS A 99 26.18 17.98 8.54
N LEU A 100 26.57 16.89 7.87
CA LEU A 100 25.79 16.29 6.80
C LEU A 100 24.47 15.74 7.35
N VAL A 101 23.37 16.18 6.75
CA VAL A 101 22.02 15.70 7.06
C VAL A 101 21.47 14.83 5.93
N TYR A 102 21.81 15.13 4.67
CA TYR A 102 21.40 14.32 3.51
C TYR A 102 22.58 13.91 2.65
N THR A 103 22.56 12.65 2.21
CA THR A 103 23.42 12.10 1.17
C THR A 103 22.54 11.39 0.15
N PHE A 104 22.77 11.59 -1.15
CA PHE A 104 22.08 10.88 -2.22
C PHE A 104 23.04 10.02 -3.03
N LEU A 105 22.62 8.79 -3.33
CA LEU A 105 23.41 7.79 -4.03
C LEU A 105 22.87 7.56 -5.45
N ASP A 106 23.78 7.31 -6.39
CA ASP A 106 23.43 6.82 -7.73
C ASP A 106 23.11 5.31 -7.75
N ASP A 107 22.81 4.78 -8.94
CA ASP A 107 22.51 3.36 -9.19
C ASP A 107 23.66 2.41 -8.80
N PHE A 108 24.87 2.93 -8.55
CA PHE A 108 26.05 2.15 -8.17
C PHE A 108 26.42 2.34 -6.68
N GLY A 109 25.62 3.09 -5.91
CA GLY A 109 25.90 3.37 -4.50
C GLY A 109 26.98 4.42 -4.26
N ARG A 110 27.30 5.24 -5.28
CA ARG A 110 28.27 6.34 -5.17
C ARG A 110 27.55 7.61 -4.74
N GLU A 111 28.17 8.38 -3.84
CA GLU A 111 27.63 9.66 -3.39
C GLU A 111 27.65 10.67 -4.55
N THR A 112 26.48 11.20 -4.88
CA THR A 112 26.31 12.23 -5.93
C THR A 112 26.04 13.60 -5.34
N VAL A 113 25.36 13.65 -4.19
CA VAL A 113 25.02 14.89 -3.49
C VAL A 113 25.19 14.67 -1.99
N ASN A 114 25.80 15.64 -1.32
CA ASN A 114 25.95 15.69 0.13
C ASN A 114 25.55 17.09 0.60
N LEU A 115 24.60 17.18 1.54
CA LEU A 115 24.07 18.44 2.04
C LEU A 115 24.22 18.52 3.56
N SER A 116 24.82 19.61 4.02
CA SER A 116 24.82 20.00 5.42
C SER A 116 23.54 20.74 5.82
N PHE A 117 23.32 20.93 7.12
CA PHE A 117 22.22 21.78 7.61
C PHE A 117 22.25 23.19 7.00
N LYS A 118 23.44 23.77 6.86
CA LYS A 118 23.64 25.08 6.23
C LYS A 118 23.23 25.07 4.76
N ASP A 119 23.59 24.02 4.01
CA ASP A 119 23.24 23.93 2.59
C ASP A 119 21.72 23.85 2.39
N VAL A 120 21.04 23.09 3.25
CA VAL A 120 19.57 22.97 3.22
C VAL A 120 18.90 24.30 3.56
N ASP A 121 19.33 25.00 4.62
CA ASP A 121 18.78 26.33 4.97
C ASP A 121 19.01 27.37 3.86
N CYS A 122 20.23 27.43 3.30
CA CYS A 122 20.54 28.33 2.18
C CYS A 122 19.64 28.07 0.98
N ALA A 123 19.50 26.80 0.57
CA ALA A 123 18.63 26.43 -0.55
C ALA A 123 17.15 26.71 -0.27
N ALA A 124 16.66 26.40 0.94
CA ALA A 124 15.29 26.69 1.35
C ALA A 124 14.97 28.19 1.27
N ARG A 125 15.90 29.06 1.73
CA ARG A 125 15.76 30.52 1.61
C ARG A 125 15.72 30.98 0.14
N LYS A 126 16.55 30.40 -0.73
CA LYS A 126 16.52 30.71 -2.18
C LYS A 126 15.19 30.35 -2.82
N VAL A 127 14.68 29.15 -2.53
CA VAL A 127 13.38 28.71 -3.04
C VAL A 127 12.25 29.57 -2.48
N ALA A 128 12.24 29.86 -1.17
CA ALA A 128 11.24 30.71 -0.56
C ALA A 128 11.21 32.12 -1.17
N ALA A 129 12.39 32.73 -1.38
CA ALA A 129 12.50 34.01 -2.07
C ALA A 129 11.99 33.94 -3.52
N ALA A 130 12.27 32.86 -4.25
CA ALA A 130 11.74 32.68 -5.61
C ALA A 130 10.21 32.59 -5.61
N LEU A 131 9.63 31.84 -4.67
CA LEU A 131 8.18 31.73 -4.50
C LEU A 131 7.55 33.10 -4.20
N GLN A 132 8.09 33.83 -3.22
CA GLN A 132 7.58 35.15 -2.81
C GLN A 132 7.74 36.22 -3.88
N ARG A 133 8.91 36.28 -4.56
CA ARG A 133 9.26 37.39 -5.45
C ARG A 133 8.91 37.15 -6.91
N ASN A 134 9.04 35.92 -7.39
CA ASN A 134 8.86 35.61 -8.81
C ASN A 134 7.47 35.04 -9.11
N ALA A 135 6.81 34.43 -8.13
CA ALA A 135 5.49 33.82 -8.29
C ALA A 135 4.41 34.40 -7.37
N ASN A 136 4.73 35.42 -6.57
CA ASN A 136 3.81 36.09 -5.65
C ASN A 136 3.08 35.13 -4.70
N VAL A 137 3.73 34.03 -4.33
CA VAL A 137 3.18 33.03 -3.40
C VAL A 137 3.22 33.63 -1.99
N SER A 138 2.07 33.58 -1.33
CA SER A 138 1.89 34.03 0.06
C SER A 138 1.63 32.83 0.98
N LYS A 139 1.66 33.08 2.30
CA LYS A 139 1.30 32.08 3.31
C LYS A 139 -0.05 31.41 2.98
N GLY A 140 -0.06 30.08 2.96
CA GLY A 140 -1.25 29.26 2.68
C GLY A 140 -1.48 28.93 1.20
N ASP A 141 -0.77 29.56 0.27
CA ASP A 141 -0.86 29.21 -1.15
C ASP A 141 -0.30 27.82 -1.42
N ARG A 142 -0.91 27.11 -2.38
CA ARG A 142 -0.55 25.72 -2.71
C ARG A 142 0.49 25.69 -3.82
N VAL A 143 1.55 24.90 -3.60
CA VAL A 143 2.67 24.77 -4.54
C VAL A 143 2.92 23.30 -4.82
N ILE A 144 2.82 22.90 -6.09
CA ILE A 144 3.12 21.52 -6.53
C ILE A 144 4.62 21.29 -6.51
N LEU A 145 5.07 20.18 -5.89
CA LEU A 145 6.45 19.71 -5.97
C LEU A 145 6.53 18.52 -6.93
N CYS A 146 6.90 18.79 -8.18
CA CYS A 146 6.96 17.82 -9.26
C CYS A 146 8.43 17.52 -9.62
N PHE A 147 9.06 16.61 -8.88
CA PHE A 147 10.47 16.29 -9.04
C PHE A 147 10.69 14.80 -9.35
N PRO A 148 11.67 14.46 -10.21
CA PRO A 148 12.22 13.11 -10.21
C PRO A 148 12.90 12.80 -8.86
N PRO A 149 13.15 11.51 -8.53
CA PRO A 149 13.85 11.15 -7.30
C PRO A 149 15.21 11.87 -7.18
N GLY A 150 15.47 12.49 -6.02
CA GLY A 150 16.66 13.27 -5.74
C GLY A 150 16.46 14.21 -4.55
N LEU A 151 17.50 14.96 -4.18
CA LEU A 151 17.44 15.92 -3.06
C LEU A 151 16.89 17.29 -3.44
N ASP A 152 16.75 17.61 -4.73
CA ASP A 152 16.10 18.85 -5.19
C ASP A 152 14.69 19.00 -4.60
N PHE A 153 13.95 17.88 -4.53
CA PHE A 153 12.65 17.82 -3.90
C PHE A 153 12.70 18.25 -2.42
N ALA A 154 13.68 17.75 -1.66
CA ALA A 154 13.79 18.06 -0.23
C ALA A 154 14.09 19.55 -0.02
N LEU A 155 14.98 20.12 -0.82
CA LEU A 155 15.30 21.55 -0.79
C LEU A 155 14.09 22.42 -1.13
N ALA A 156 13.34 22.03 -2.16
CA ALA A 156 12.11 22.71 -2.55
C ALA A 156 11.01 22.61 -1.49
N PHE A 157 10.86 21.44 -0.86
CA PHE A 157 9.89 21.22 0.22
C PHE A 157 10.17 22.13 1.42
N TRP A 158 11.42 22.20 1.89
CA TRP A 158 11.81 23.14 2.93
C TRP A 158 11.60 24.60 2.50
N GLY A 159 11.83 24.92 1.23
CA GLY A 159 11.52 26.23 0.64
C GLY A 159 10.04 26.61 0.73
N CYS A 160 9.13 25.68 0.44
CA CYS A 160 7.69 25.91 0.62
C CYS A 160 7.37 26.24 2.09
N LEU A 161 7.90 25.44 3.04
CA LEU A 161 7.68 25.70 4.46
C LEU A 161 8.27 27.06 4.90
N TYR A 162 9.42 27.47 4.35
CA TYR A 162 10.05 28.77 4.64
C TYR A 162 9.26 29.95 4.06
N ALA A 163 8.52 29.75 2.98
CA ALA A 163 7.59 30.73 2.41
C ALA A 163 6.20 30.70 3.09
N GLY A 164 5.96 29.78 4.04
CA GLY A 164 4.63 29.53 4.60
C GLY A 164 3.63 28.95 3.59
N ALA A 165 4.11 28.45 2.47
CA ALA A 165 3.31 27.85 1.41
C ALA A 165 3.00 26.37 1.72
N VAL A 166 1.85 25.90 1.25
CA VAL A 166 1.42 24.51 1.36
C VAL A 166 2.05 23.70 0.22
N GLY A 167 3.11 22.95 0.54
CA GLY A 167 3.74 22.04 -0.41
C GLY A 167 2.82 20.86 -0.74
N ILE A 168 2.75 20.49 -2.02
CA ILE A 168 2.01 19.31 -2.51
C ILE A 168 2.98 18.38 -3.25
N PRO A 169 3.55 17.37 -2.57
CA PRO A 169 4.36 16.35 -3.20
C PRO A 169 3.54 15.52 -4.19
N VAL A 170 4.05 15.39 -5.43
CA VAL A 170 3.40 14.57 -6.46
C VAL A 170 4.38 13.64 -7.13
N TYR A 171 3.86 12.52 -7.66
CA TYR A 171 4.63 11.74 -8.60
C TYR A 171 4.73 12.50 -9.93
N PRO A 172 5.95 12.76 -10.44
CA PRO A 172 6.11 13.48 -11.69
C PRO A 172 5.55 12.64 -12.85
N PRO A 173 4.68 13.20 -13.72
CA PRO A 173 4.28 12.54 -14.96
C PRO A 173 5.50 12.05 -15.75
N TYR A 174 5.53 10.79 -16.16
CA TYR A 174 6.71 10.26 -16.83
C TYR A 174 6.77 10.79 -18.27
N PRO A 175 7.86 11.45 -18.71
CA PRO A 175 7.91 12.06 -20.04
C PRO A 175 7.67 11.06 -21.18
N GLY A 176 8.07 9.80 -21.02
CA GLY A 176 7.84 8.75 -22.02
C GLY A 176 6.39 8.24 -22.10
N THR A 177 5.56 8.49 -21.08
CA THR A 177 4.14 8.10 -21.02
C THR A 177 3.24 9.30 -20.67
N LEU A 178 3.66 10.50 -21.06
CA LEU A 178 3.07 11.75 -20.58
C LEU A 178 1.56 11.83 -20.82
N ALA A 179 1.08 11.44 -22.01
CA ALA A 179 -0.35 11.45 -22.35
C ALA A 179 -1.23 10.63 -21.39
N LYS A 180 -0.68 9.56 -20.80
CA LYS A 180 -1.37 8.69 -19.84
C LYS A 180 -1.36 9.26 -18.42
N ASP A 181 -0.27 9.92 -18.03
CA ASP A 181 -0.06 10.37 -16.65
C ASP A 181 -0.63 11.78 -16.41
N LEU A 182 -0.63 12.62 -17.44
CA LEU A 182 -1.04 14.02 -17.38
C LEU A 182 -2.50 14.24 -16.93
N PRO A 183 -3.50 13.42 -17.32
CA PRO A 183 -4.87 13.57 -16.80
C PRO A 183 -4.99 13.37 -15.28
N LYS A 184 -4.08 12.60 -14.66
CA LYS A 184 -4.04 12.45 -13.19
C LYS A 184 -3.43 13.68 -12.54
N PHE A 185 -2.37 14.23 -13.14
CA PHE A 185 -1.73 15.45 -12.69
C PHE A 185 -2.68 16.66 -12.79
N ASN A 186 -3.38 16.83 -13.92
CA ASN A 186 -4.31 17.95 -14.11
C ASN A 186 -5.43 17.93 -13.07
N ARG A 187 -6.04 16.76 -12.81
CA ARG A 187 -7.05 16.61 -11.76
C ARG A 187 -6.53 16.98 -10.36
N LEU A 188 -5.26 16.70 -10.07
CA LEU A 188 -4.63 17.08 -8.81
C LEU A 188 -4.42 18.59 -8.72
N VAL A 189 -3.98 19.23 -9.81
CA VAL A 189 -3.86 20.69 -9.91
C VAL A 189 -5.22 21.35 -9.72
N ASP A 190 -6.25 20.85 -10.39
CA ASP A 190 -7.62 21.37 -10.27
C ASP A 190 -8.17 21.21 -8.85
N ASP A 191 -7.99 20.04 -8.23
CA ASP A 191 -8.44 19.75 -6.86
C ASP A 191 -7.74 20.62 -5.81
N SER A 192 -6.42 20.83 -5.96
CA SER A 192 -5.64 21.65 -5.04
C SER A 192 -5.76 23.16 -5.28
N GLY A 193 -6.11 23.56 -6.50
CA GLY A 193 -6.10 24.95 -6.96
C GLY A 193 -4.69 25.57 -6.97
N ALA A 194 -3.64 24.75 -7.10
CA ALA A 194 -2.26 25.24 -7.16
C ALA A 194 -1.97 25.90 -8.51
N THR A 195 -1.25 27.03 -8.49
CA THR A 195 -0.87 27.77 -9.71
C THR A 195 0.64 27.73 -9.98
N VAL A 196 1.43 27.21 -9.04
CA VAL A 196 2.90 27.15 -9.12
C VAL A 196 3.38 25.70 -9.04
N VAL A 197 4.35 25.36 -9.89
CA VAL A 197 5.06 24.08 -9.89
C VAL A 197 6.55 24.30 -9.67
N LEU A 198 7.11 23.62 -8.67
CA LEU A 198 8.55 23.50 -8.47
C LEU A 198 9.06 22.19 -9.09
N THR A 199 10.20 22.26 -9.77
CA THR A 199 10.91 21.12 -10.38
C THR A 199 12.40 21.44 -10.52
N ASN A 200 13.21 20.51 -11.03
CA ASN A 200 14.54 20.81 -11.58
C ASN A 200 14.51 21.05 -13.09
N SER A 201 15.58 21.64 -13.61
CA SER A 201 15.70 22.08 -15.01
C SER A 201 15.69 20.90 -15.99
N THR A 202 16.33 19.79 -15.62
CA THR A 202 16.37 18.57 -16.43
C THR A 202 14.98 18.01 -16.69
N TYR A 203 14.16 17.84 -15.64
CA TYR A 203 12.81 17.32 -15.80
C TYR A 203 11.89 18.30 -16.53
N HIS A 204 12.01 19.60 -16.26
CA HIS A 204 11.22 20.62 -16.93
C HIS A 204 11.47 20.63 -18.45
N LEU A 205 12.73 20.53 -18.87
CA LEU A 205 13.10 20.44 -20.28
C LEU A 205 12.56 19.16 -20.93
N ALA A 206 12.73 18.00 -20.29
CA ALA A 206 12.21 16.72 -20.77
C ALA A 206 10.68 16.75 -20.95
N SER A 207 9.97 17.34 -19.98
CA SER A 207 8.52 17.48 -20.01
C SER A 207 8.04 18.41 -21.13
N LYS A 208 8.73 19.54 -21.36
CA LYS A 208 8.45 20.44 -22.49
C LYS A 208 8.65 19.73 -23.83
N MET A 209 9.77 19.02 -24.01
CA MET A 209 10.04 18.26 -25.24
C MET A 209 8.99 17.17 -25.49
N ALA A 210 8.59 16.43 -24.45
CA ALA A 210 7.54 15.42 -24.55
C ALA A 210 6.19 16.03 -24.94
N THR A 211 5.87 17.21 -24.42
CA THR A 211 4.63 17.94 -24.77
C THR A 211 4.62 18.35 -26.24
N VAL A 212 5.73 18.90 -26.75
CA VAL A 212 5.87 19.26 -28.17
C VAL A 212 5.68 18.04 -29.07
N LYS A 213 6.31 16.90 -28.75
CA LYS A 213 6.10 15.64 -29.48
C LYS A 213 4.64 15.19 -29.43
N GLY A 214 3.97 15.37 -28.29
CA GLY A 214 2.56 15.05 -28.09
C GLY A 214 1.61 15.86 -28.98
N TYR A 215 1.92 17.13 -29.27
CA TYR A 215 1.13 17.96 -30.20
C TYR A 215 1.11 17.42 -31.64
N PHE A 216 2.15 16.68 -32.05
CA PHE A 216 2.20 16.00 -33.35
C PHE A 216 1.52 14.62 -33.33
N SER A 217 0.95 14.21 -32.19
CA SER A 217 0.17 12.99 -32.02
C SER A 217 -1.30 13.32 -31.77
N SER A 218 -2.21 12.40 -32.09
CA SER A 218 -3.66 12.57 -31.96
C SER A 218 -4.19 12.67 -30.50
N SER A 219 -3.30 12.65 -29.48
CA SER A 219 -3.68 12.80 -28.07
C SER A 219 -3.67 14.27 -27.62
N LYS A 220 -4.84 14.82 -27.30
CA LYS A 220 -5.06 16.25 -26.97
C LYS A 220 -4.75 16.64 -25.51
N THR A 221 -4.00 15.86 -24.73
CA THR A 221 -3.76 16.20 -23.31
C THR A 221 -2.63 17.21 -23.18
N SER A 222 -2.91 18.39 -22.63
CA SER A 222 -1.93 19.46 -22.35
C SER A 222 -1.82 19.74 -20.85
N TRP A 223 -0.71 20.38 -20.46
CA TRP A 223 -0.55 20.91 -19.10
C TRP A 223 -1.57 22.03 -18.86
N PRO A 224 -2.01 22.25 -17.60
CA PRO A 224 -2.92 23.35 -17.28
C PRO A 224 -2.28 24.70 -17.64
N ALA A 225 -3.04 25.56 -18.32
CA ALA A 225 -2.52 26.76 -18.98
C ALA A 225 -1.91 27.80 -18.02
N ASN A 226 -2.40 27.85 -16.78
CA ASN A 226 -2.04 28.88 -15.81
C ASN A 226 -0.94 28.42 -14.82
N LEU A 227 -0.24 27.33 -15.09
CA LEU A 227 0.86 26.87 -14.23
C LEU A 227 2.14 27.64 -14.48
N GLN A 228 2.62 28.34 -13.46
CA GLN A 228 3.95 28.90 -13.43
C GLN A 228 4.96 27.86 -12.96
N TRP A 229 5.94 27.53 -13.82
CA TRP A 229 7.01 26.60 -13.51
C TRP A 229 8.25 27.34 -13.00
N ILE A 230 8.81 26.90 -11.88
CA ILE A 230 10.07 27.38 -11.34
C ILE A 230 11.04 26.20 -11.22
N THR A 231 12.23 26.36 -11.79
CA THR A 231 13.32 25.38 -11.62
C THR A 231 14.19 25.79 -10.43
N THR A 232 14.42 24.87 -9.49
CA THR A 232 15.08 25.20 -8.20
C THR A 232 16.60 25.02 -8.22
N ASP A 233 17.12 24.23 -9.16
CA ASP A 233 18.54 23.89 -9.31
C ASP A 233 19.41 25.01 -9.89
N ASN A 234 18.79 26.02 -10.51
CA ASN A 234 19.47 27.15 -11.16
C ASN A 234 19.12 28.51 -10.52
N LEU A 235 18.63 28.53 -9.28
CA LEU A 235 18.29 29.77 -8.59
C LEU A 235 19.55 30.55 -8.18
N PRO A 236 19.66 31.84 -8.52
CA PRO A 236 20.85 32.64 -8.21
C PRO A 236 20.95 32.91 -6.70
N ASP A 237 22.18 32.96 -6.19
CA ASP A 237 22.44 33.21 -4.76
C ASP A 237 21.96 34.59 -4.28
N SER A 238 21.81 35.54 -5.21
CA SER A 238 21.23 36.87 -4.92
C SER A 238 19.78 36.83 -4.45
N LEU A 239 19.05 35.71 -4.62
CA LEU A 239 17.73 35.54 -4.04
C LEU A 239 17.75 35.38 -2.53
N MET A 240 18.85 34.89 -1.94
CA MET A 240 18.93 34.70 -0.48
C MET A 240 18.68 35.99 0.29
N SER A 241 19.22 37.12 -0.19
CA SER A 241 19.02 38.44 0.45
C SER A 241 17.63 39.02 0.22
N LYS A 242 16.82 38.42 -0.66
CA LYS A 242 15.45 38.83 -0.97
C LYS A 242 14.39 38.00 -0.24
N TYR A 243 14.81 36.95 0.47
CA TYR A 243 13.92 36.13 1.30
C TYR A 243 13.30 37.00 2.40
N ASP A 244 11.96 37.03 2.43
CA ASP A 244 11.22 37.67 3.49
C ASP A 244 10.83 36.62 4.54
N GLU A 245 11.40 36.75 5.75
CA GLU A 245 11.16 35.81 6.83
C GLU A 245 9.80 36.04 7.53
N GLN A 246 9.09 37.13 7.21
CA GLN A 246 7.85 37.51 7.88
C GLN A 246 6.77 36.42 7.78
N ASP A 247 6.62 35.78 6.62
CA ASP A 247 5.66 34.67 6.44
C ASP A 247 6.00 33.50 7.37
N ALA A 248 7.28 33.09 7.40
CA ALA A 248 7.78 32.04 8.29
C ALA A 248 7.58 32.38 9.77
N LEU A 249 7.86 33.63 10.17
CA LEU A 249 7.69 34.08 11.57
C LEU A 249 6.22 34.13 11.99
N SER A 250 5.30 34.28 11.04
CA SER A 250 3.86 34.31 11.29
C SER A 250 3.19 32.92 11.31
N LEU A 251 3.95 31.85 11.04
CA LEU A 251 3.42 30.49 11.07
C LEU A 251 3.02 30.09 12.48
N THR A 252 1.89 29.40 12.59
CA THR A 252 1.32 28.82 13.80
C THR A 252 1.18 27.32 13.60
N HIS A 253 0.87 26.61 14.68
CA HIS A 253 0.64 25.16 14.62
C HIS A 253 -0.61 24.76 13.83
N ARG A 254 -1.54 25.70 13.59
CA ARG A 254 -2.77 25.45 12.84
C ARG A 254 -2.59 25.61 11.34
N ASP A 255 -1.54 26.30 10.93
CA ASP A 255 -1.24 26.50 9.52
C ASP A 255 -0.87 25.16 8.87
N ILE A 256 -1.36 24.96 7.64
CA ILE A 256 -1.09 23.74 6.89
C ILE A 256 0.36 23.77 6.40
N ALA A 257 1.12 22.72 6.73
CA ALA A 257 2.49 22.55 6.27
C ALA A 257 2.53 21.95 4.86
N PHE A 258 1.72 20.92 4.60
CA PHE A 258 1.67 20.27 3.29
C PHE A 258 0.36 19.49 3.09
N PHE A 259 0.04 19.20 1.83
CA PHE A 259 -0.96 18.20 1.49
C PHE A 259 -0.30 16.86 1.19
N GLN A 260 -0.83 15.80 1.77
CA GLN A 260 -0.48 14.43 1.39
C GLN A 260 -1.65 13.83 0.63
N TYR A 261 -1.50 13.60 -0.67
CA TYR A 261 -2.53 12.89 -1.43
C TYR A 261 -2.54 11.41 -1.03
N SER A 262 -3.66 10.95 -0.49
CA SER A 262 -3.84 9.52 -0.19
C SER A 262 -4.25 8.78 -1.46
N SER A 263 -3.52 7.71 -1.75
CA SER A 263 -3.66 6.89 -2.98
C SER A 263 -4.75 5.83 -2.86
N GLY A 264 -5.80 6.11 -2.08
CA GLY A 264 -6.83 5.17 -1.64
C GLY A 264 -7.25 4.18 -2.72
N SER A 265 -7.27 2.90 -2.37
CA SER A 265 -7.59 1.77 -3.26
C SER A 265 -9.00 1.80 -3.83
N THR A 266 -9.83 2.82 -3.56
CA THR A 266 -11.28 2.79 -3.80
C THR A 266 -11.92 4.10 -4.29
N ALA A 267 -11.19 5.22 -4.45
CA ALA A 267 -11.78 6.51 -4.88
C ALA A 267 -10.77 7.47 -5.53
N ALA A 268 -11.26 8.61 -6.04
CA ALA A 268 -10.41 9.72 -6.49
C ALA A 268 -9.44 10.17 -5.37
N PRO A 269 -8.18 10.53 -5.70
CA PRO A 269 -7.19 10.96 -4.70
C PRO A 269 -7.72 12.10 -3.84
N LYS A 270 -7.42 12.06 -2.54
CA LYS A 270 -7.86 13.07 -1.56
C LYS A 270 -6.64 13.78 -0.98
N ALA A 271 -6.63 15.11 -0.99
CA ALA A 271 -5.61 15.90 -0.31
C ALA A 271 -5.86 15.88 1.21
N VAL A 272 -5.04 15.14 1.94
CA VAL A 272 -5.01 15.17 3.41
C VAL A 272 -4.25 16.42 3.86
N MET A 273 -4.87 17.25 4.69
CA MET A 273 -4.29 18.50 5.17
C MET A 273 -3.47 18.28 6.43
N ILE A 274 -2.14 18.35 6.34
CA ILE A 274 -1.23 18.17 7.48
C ILE A 274 -0.80 19.53 7.99
N SER A 275 -1.17 19.88 9.22
CA SER A 275 -0.72 21.11 9.88
C SER A 275 0.69 20.99 10.45
N HIS A 276 1.32 22.14 10.72
CA HIS A 276 2.59 22.17 11.46
C HIS A 276 2.47 21.52 12.84
N GLY A 277 1.33 21.66 13.52
CA GLY A 277 1.03 21.00 14.79
C GLY A 277 0.96 19.48 14.67
N ASN A 278 0.27 18.98 13.64
CA ASN A 278 0.20 17.53 13.38
C ASN A 278 1.59 16.95 13.15
N LEU A 279 2.40 17.62 12.34
CA LEU A 279 3.77 17.20 12.05
C LEU A 279 4.64 17.20 13.32
N LYS A 280 4.54 18.23 14.16
CA LYS A 280 5.31 18.29 15.42
C LYS A 280 4.90 17.19 16.40
N ALA A 281 3.62 16.90 16.50
CA ALA A 281 3.12 15.78 17.28
C ALA A 281 3.65 14.44 16.74
N GLN A 282 3.60 14.24 15.42
CA GLN A 282 4.11 13.02 14.79
C GLN A 282 5.60 12.81 15.06
N LEU A 283 6.40 13.88 15.05
CA LEU A 283 7.84 13.79 15.31
C LEU A 283 8.17 13.42 16.76
N GLN A 284 7.23 13.54 17.71
CA GLN A 284 7.40 13.01 19.08
C GLN A 284 7.28 11.49 19.14
N THR A 285 6.78 10.80 18.09
CA THR A 285 6.69 9.34 18.14
C THR A 285 8.06 8.65 18.03
N TRP A 286 9.12 9.37 17.67
CA TRP A 286 10.45 8.81 17.44
C TRP A 286 11.48 9.35 18.42
N GLU A 287 11.17 9.22 19.70
CA GLU A 287 12.01 9.72 20.77
C GLU A 287 13.37 9.02 20.84
N SER A 288 13.54 7.80 20.31
CA SER A 288 14.82 7.09 20.35
C SER A 288 15.83 7.54 19.30
N ILE A 289 15.42 8.26 18.25
CA ILE A 289 16.34 8.71 17.20
C ILE A 289 17.29 9.75 17.80
N ARG A 290 18.59 9.50 17.69
CA ARG A 290 19.67 10.37 18.18
C ARG A 290 20.37 11.06 17.02
N PRO A 291 21.05 12.19 17.28
CA PRO A 291 21.90 12.82 16.27
C PRO A 291 22.98 11.89 15.70
N SER A 292 23.44 10.88 16.45
CA SER A 292 24.45 9.92 15.99
C SER A 292 23.90 8.88 15.00
N ASP A 293 22.58 8.80 14.83
CA ASP A 293 21.96 7.76 14.01
C ASP A 293 22.08 8.05 12.52
N THR A 294 22.28 6.98 11.75
CA THR A 294 22.23 6.98 10.29
C THR A 294 20.98 6.24 9.83
N MET A 295 20.18 6.91 9.02
CA MET A 295 18.95 6.41 8.41
C MET A 295 19.22 6.12 6.93
N VAL A 296 18.79 4.96 6.41
CA VAL A 296 18.95 4.61 4.99
C VAL A 296 17.59 4.35 4.34
N SER A 297 17.33 5.02 3.21
CA SER A 297 16.03 4.94 2.53
C SER A 297 16.13 4.97 1.01
N TRP A 298 15.24 4.22 0.37
CA TRP A 298 14.93 4.34 -1.06
C TRP A 298 13.48 4.78 -1.28
N LEU A 299 12.75 5.05 -0.19
CA LEU A 299 11.31 5.30 -0.23
C LEU A 299 11.02 6.60 -0.99
N PRO A 300 9.92 6.65 -1.75
CA PRO A 300 9.61 7.83 -2.52
C PRO A 300 9.28 9.04 -1.62
N SER A 301 9.85 10.19 -1.96
CA SER A 301 9.67 11.45 -1.22
C SER A 301 8.24 12.03 -1.25
N TYR A 302 7.39 11.54 -2.15
CA TYR A 302 5.97 11.91 -2.24
C TYR A 302 5.04 11.00 -1.44
N HIS A 303 5.58 9.97 -0.77
CA HIS A 303 4.86 9.14 0.19
C HIS A 303 5.24 9.58 1.61
N ASP A 304 4.30 9.52 2.55
CA ASP A 304 4.48 9.97 3.93
C ASP A 304 5.73 9.36 4.61
N MET A 305 5.98 8.05 4.46
CA MET A 305 7.15 7.36 5.01
C MET A 305 8.46 7.96 4.50
N GLY A 306 8.55 8.28 3.20
CA GLY A 306 9.75 8.91 2.63
C GLY A 306 9.88 10.36 3.09
N LEU A 307 8.78 11.12 3.05
CA LEU A 307 8.76 12.54 3.40
C LEU A 307 8.96 12.77 4.90
N VAL A 308 8.02 12.33 5.72
CA VAL A 308 8.05 12.56 7.17
C VAL A 308 9.20 11.76 7.79
N GLY A 309 9.37 10.49 7.40
CA GLY A 309 10.37 9.60 7.97
C GLY A 309 11.82 9.89 7.58
N PHE A 310 12.10 10.25 6.31
CA PHE A 310 13.49 10.34 5.82
C PHE A 310 13.90 11.68 5.23
N ILE A 311 12.97 12.63 5.09
CA ILE A 311 13.30 14.03 4.79
C ILE A 311 13.16 14.85 6.06
N ILE A 312 11.99 14.90 6.69
CA ILE A 312 11.74 15.81 7.80
C ILE A 312 12.47 15.36 9.07
N THR A 313 12.36 14.09 9.45
CA THR A 313 12.92 13.56 10.71
C THR A 313 14.42 13.79 10.88
N PRO A 314 15.31 13.50 9.90
CA PRO A 314 16.75 13.78 10.02
C PRO A 314 17.04 15.24 10.36
N CYS A 315 16.31 16.18 9.74
CA CYS A 315 16.45 17.60 10.02
C CYS A 315 15.95 18.00 11.41
N VAL A 316 15.08 17.20 12.06
CA VAL A 316 14.50 17.44 13.39
C VAL A 316 15.18 16.65 14.50
N THR A 317 15.87 15.55 14.21
CA THR A 317 16.62 14.75 15.20
C THR A 317 18.14 14.91 15.10
N ALA A 318 18.59 15.54 14.02
CA ALA A 318 19.99 15.75 13.65
C ALA A 318 20.70 14.45 13.26
N ALA A 319 19.92 13.40 13.00
CA ALA A 319 20.38 12.19 12.36
C ALA A 319 20.81 12.48 10.91
N ARG A 320 21.58 11.57 10.32
CA ARG A 320 21.95 11.59 8.91
C ARG A 320 21.00 10.69 8.12
N CYS A 321 20.55 11.13 6.95
CA CYS A 321 19.86 10.27 5.99
C CYS A 321 20.71 10.05 4.75
N VAL A 322 20.95 8.79 4.40
CA VAL A 322 21.58 8.36 3.16
C VAL A 322 20.52 7.71 2.29
N SER A 323 20.27 8.27 1.11
CA SER A 323 19.13 7.88 0.28
C SER A 323 19.53 7.53 -1.15
N MET A 324 18.70 6.75 -1.81
CA MET A 324 18.79 6.41 -3.24
C MET A 324 17.40 6.47 -3.86
N SER A 325 17.29 6.40 -5.19
CA SER A 325 15.98 6.41 -5.83
C SER A 325 15.23 5.08 -5.64
N PRO A 326 13.89 5.08 -5.61
CA PRO A 326 13.11 3.84 -5.66
C PRO A 326 13.45 2.99 -6.89
N ILE A 327 13.82 3.62 -8.01
CA ILE A 327 14.20 2.92 -9.24
C ILE A 327 15.53 2.19 -9.05
N SER A 328 16.50 2.80 -8.36
CA SER A 328 17.79 2.19 -8.03
C SER A 328 17.57 0.93 -7.18
N PHE A 329 16.70 1.00 -6.17
CA PHE A 329 16.30 -0.17 -5.38
C PHE A 329 15.63 -1.26 -6.23
N ILE A 330 14.71 -0.92 -7.13
CA ILE A 330 14.05 -1.92 -7.97
C ILE A 330 15.04 -2.58 -8.95
N LYS A 331 16.02 -1.84 -9.47
CA LYS A 331 17.08 -2.37 -10.35
C LYS A 331 18.01 -3.32 -9.60
N ASP A 332 18.45 -2.91 -8.41
CA ASP A 332 19.30 -3.70 -7.53
C ASP A 332 18.83 -3.60 -6.07
N PRO A 333 17.97 -4.52 -5.62
CA PRO A 333 17.47 -4.52 -4.25
C PRO A 333 18.57 -4.70 -3.20
N VAL A 334 19.66 -5.39 -3.57
CA VAL A 334 20.78 -5.70 -2.67
C VAL A 334 21.54 -4.43 -2.29
N LEU A 335 21.52 -3.38 -3.13
CA LEU A 335 22.13 -2.08 -2.86
C LEU A 335 21.64 -1.48 -1.54
N TRP A 336 20.38 -1.70 -1.15
CA TRP A 336 19.83 -1.17 0.10
C TRP A 336 20.59 -1.71 1.33
N MET A 337 20.80 -3.02 1.42
CA MET A 337 21.52 -3.63 2.55
C MET A 337 23.03 -3.42 2.45
N ARG A 338 23.61 -3.36 1.24
CA ARG A 338 25.01 -2.94 1.05
C ARG A 338 25.23 -1.52 1.57
N THR A 339 24.29 -0.62 1.31
CA THR A 339 24.32 0.76 1.82
C THR A 339 24.16 0.78 3.33
N ALA A 340 23.22 -0.01 3.88
CA ALA A 340 23.06 -0.13 5.33
C ALA A 340 24.35 -0.58 6.03
N SER A 341 25.03 -1.60 5.48
CA SER A 341 26.32 -2.08 5.96
C SER A 341 27.43 -1.03 5.86
N LYS A 342 27.60 -0.42 4.67
CA LYS A 342 28.64 0.59 4.40
C LYS A 342 28.54 1.80 5.34
N TYR A 343 27.34 2.29 5.57
CA TYR A 343 27.10 3.51 6.36
C TYR A 343 26.76 3.23 7.82
N LYS A 344 26.87 1.97 8.28
CA LYS A 344 26.48 1.54 9.63
C LYS A 344 25.10 2.07 10.00
N ALA A 345 24.14 1.82 9.11
CA ALA A 345 22.78 2.27 9.30
C ALA A 345 22.21 1.74 10.60
N THR A 346 21.43 2.59 11.25
CA THR A 346 20.71 2.30 12.49
C THR A 346 19.21 2.15 12.23
N HIS A 347 18.71 2.83 11.19
CA HIS A 347 17.30 2.84 10.83
C HIS A 347 17.15 2.55 9.34
N VAL A 348 16.31 1.58 9.01
CA VAL A 348 15.86 1.30 7.65
C VAL A 348 14.35 1.07 7.67
N CYS A 349 13.68 1.37 6.56
CA CYS A 349 12.24 1.22 6.49
C CYS A 349 11.81 0.81 5.09
N ALA A 350 10.86 -0.13 5.03
CA ALA A 350 10.19 -0.50 3.79
C ALA A 350 8.79 -1.09 4.07
N PRO A 351 7.93 -1.15 3.05
CA PRO A 351 6.83 -2.09 3.05
C PRO A 351 7.33 -3.54 3.05
N ASN A 352 6.45 -4.47 3.42
CA ASN A 352 6.76 -5.90 3.53
C ASN A 352 7.43 -6.47 2.28
N PHE A 353 6.98 -6.07 1.07
CA PHE A 353 7.55 -6.52 -0.20
C PHE A 353 9.03 -6.14 -0.35
N GLY A 354 9.46 -5.02 0.25
CA GLY A 354 10.84 -4.57 0.19
C GLY A 354 11.77 -5.59 0.86
N TYR A 355 11.39 -6.05 2.05
CA TYR A 355 12.12 -7.09 2.79
C TYR A 355 12.12 -8.43 2.03
N ALA A 356 10.95 -8.87 1.56
CA ALA A 356 10.83 -10.11 0.78
C ALA A 356 11.69 -10.08 -0.50
N LEU A 357 11.69 -8.94 -1.21
CA LEU A 357 12.45 -8.77 -2.44
C LEU A 357 13.97 -8.84 -2.18
N VAL A 358 14.46 -8.16 -1.15
CA VAL A 358 15.89 -8.19 -0.79
C VAL A 358 16.31 -9.58 -0.34
N ALA A 359 15.53 -10.23 0.52
CA ALA A 359 15.84 -11.59 0.99
C ALA A 359 15.97 -12.56 -0.20
N ARG A 360 15.06 -12.45 -1.17
CA ARG A 360 15.08 -13.29 -2.39
C ARG A 360 16.23 -12.96 -3.35
N LYS A 361 16.61 -11.69 -3.48
CA LYS A 361 17.60 -11.24 -4.48
C LYS A 361 19.04 -11.29 -4.00
N THR A 362 19.27 -11.44 -2.70
CA THR A 362 20.61 -11.51 -2.11
C THR A 362 21.10 -12.97 -2.08
N SER A 363 22.27 -13.23 -2.65
CA SER A 363 22.94 -14.53 -2.51
C SER A 363 23.56 -14.68 -1.12
N ASP A 364 23.81 -15.91 -0.68
CA ASP A 364 24.39 -16.15 0.65
C ASP A 364 25.81 -15.57 0.77
N LYS A 365 26.58 -15.60 -0.34
CA LYS A 365 27.89 -14.94 -0.42
C LYS A 365 27.78 -13.42 -0.21
N GLN A 366 26.84 -12.77 -0.90
CA GLN A 366 26.63 -11.33 -0.73
C GLN A 366 26.19 -10.98 0.69
N ALA A 367 25.31 -11.78 1.30
CA ALA A 367 24.88 -11.56 2.67
C ALA A 367 26.05 -11.68 3.66
N ALA A 368 26.90 -12.70 3.50
CA ALA A 368 28.06 -12.92 4.37
C ALA A 368 29.11 -11.79 4.32
N GLU A 369 29.15 -11.01 3.24
CA GLU A 369 30.03 -9.84 3.09
C GLU A 369 29.50 -8.56 3.79
N MET A 370 28.28 -8.59 4.34
CA MET A 370 27.64 -7.45 4.98
C MET A 370 27.72 -7.50 6.50
N ASP A 371 27.72 -6.33 7.14
CA ASP A 371 27.53 -6.16 8.58
C ASP A 371 26.31 -5.28 8.85
N LEU A 372 25.25 -5.91 9.38
CA LEU A 372 23.96 -5.31 9.71
C LEU A 372 23.74 -5.22 11.24
N SER A 373 24.78 -5.46 12.04
CA SER A 373 24.70 -5.41 13.52
C SER A 373 24.36 -4.02 14.07
N SER A 374 24.57 -2.96 13.28
CA SER A 374 24.24 -1.58 13.66
C SER A 374 22.75 -1.26 13.57
N LEU A 375 21.94 -2.10 12.92
CA LEU A 375 20.50 -1.86 12.75
C LEU A 375 19.79 -1.95 14.10
N LYS A 376 19.32 -0.80 14.56
CA LYS A 376 18.51 -0.66 15.78
C LYS A 376 17.04 -0.83 15.47
N GLN A 377 16.59 -0.29 14.33
CA GLN A 377 15.18 -0.16 13.95
C GLN A 377 15.00 -0.54 12.47
N THR A 378 14.34 -1.67 12.25
CA THR A 378 14.04 -2.25 10.93
C THR A 378 12.53 -2.19 10.71
N ILE A 379 12.06 -1.05 10.17
CA ILE A 379 10.63 -0.70 10.19
C ILE A 379 9.89 -1.33 9.00
N CYS A 380 8.90 -2.18 9.29
CA CYS A 380 8.01 -2.80 8.31
C CYS A 380 6.58 -2.28 8.49
N ALA A 381 6.04 -1.59 7.48
CA ALA A 381 4.72 -0.93 7.59
C ALA A 381 4.09 -0.64 6.21
N ALA A 382 2.92 0.03 6.22
CA ALA A 382 2.19 0.54 5.06
C ALA A 382 1.51 -0.50 4.14
N GLU A 383 1.69 -1.78 4.39
CA GLU A 383 0.92 -2.88 3.79
C GLU A 383 0.84 -4.05 4.78
N PRO A 384 0.02 -5.08 4.53
CA PRO A 384 -0.03 -6.25 5.40
C PRO A 384 1.35 -6.87 5.61
N ILE A 385 1.69 -7.09 6.86
CA ILE A 385 2.99 -7.60 7.28
C ILE A 385 2.90 -9.12 7.32
N ARG A 386 3.76 -9.80 6.55
CA ARG A 386 3.77 -11.26 6.43
C ARG A 386 4.91 -11.85 7.24
N HIS A 387 4.59 -12.82 8.09
CA HIS A 387 5.58 -13.45 8.97
C HIS A 387 6.72 -14.10 8.15
N GLU A 388 6.37 -14.77 7.05
CA GLU A 388 7.29 -15.47 6.16
C GLU A 388 8.31 -14.52 5.53
N SER A 389 7.91 -13.27 5.28
CA SER A 389 8.80 -12.25 4.73
C SER A 389 9.85 -11.81 5.77
N LEU A 390 9.45 -11.67 7.04
CA LEU A 390 10.35 -11.34 8.14
C LEU A 390 11.30 -12.49 8.45
N GLU A 391 10.81 -13.73 8.43
CA GLU A 391 11.64 -14.93 8.64
C GLU A 391 12.64 -15.13 7.50
N ALA A 392 12.21 -15.02 6.25
CA ALA A 392 13.10 -15.15 5.09
C ALA A 392 14.22 -14.10 5.12
N PHE A 393 13.91 -12.86 5.52
CA PHE A 393 14.90 -11.81 5.69
C PHE A 393 15.86 -12.13 6.84
N THR A 394 15.33 -12.51 8.01
CA THR A 394 16.14 -12.90 9.18
C THR A 394 17.11 -14.02 8.84
N LYS A 395 16.62 -15.08 8.18
CA LYS A 395 17.43 -16.22 7.75
C LYS A 395 18.51 -15.82 6.74
N LYS A 396 18.18 -14.94 5.78
CA LYS A 396 19.14 -14.49 4.77
C LYS A 396 20.32 -13.73 5.38
N PHE A 397 20.07 -12.92 6.40
CA PHE A 397 21.07 -12.02 6.99
C PHE A 397 21.56 -12.42 8.38
N SER A 398 21.29 -13.66 8.82
CA SER A 398 21.72 -14.15 10.14
C SER A 398 23.24 -14.09 10.32
N ASN A 399 23.99 -14.41 9.25
CA ASN A 399 25.46 -14.38 9.26
C ASN A 399 26.02 -12.96 9.10
N SER A 400 25.18 -11.97 8.82
CA SER A 400 25.54 -10.54 8.70
C SER A 400 25.39 -9.80 10.03
N GLY A 401 25.08 -10.49 11.14
CA GLY A 401 24.82 -9.86 12.44
C GLY A 401 23.45 -9.19 12.56
N PHE A 402 22.51 -9.46 11.64
CA PHE A 402 21.16 -8.92 11.74
C PHE A 402 20.42 -9.51 12.95
N ASN A 403 19.85 -8.63 13.78
CA ASN A 403 19.01 -9.02 14.92
C ASN A 403 17.52 -8.93 14.54
N ALA A 404 16.80 -10.06 14.60
CA ALA A 404 15.36 -10.11 14.36
C ALA A 404 14.53 -9.26 15.35
N GLU A 405 15.06 -8.98 16.55
CA GLU A 405 14.41 -8.09 17.52
C GLU A 405 14.45 -6.62 17.10
N SER A 406 15.27 -6.26 16.11
CA SER A 406 15.28 -4.92 15.53
C SER A 406 14.05 -4.62 14.66
N PHE A 407 13.27 -5.64 14.29
CA PHE A 407 12.05 -5.42 13.51
C PHE A 407 11.05 -4.56 14.29
N ASN A 408 10.56 -3.51 13.64
CA ASN A 408 9.52 -2.64 14.14
C ASN A 408 8.34 -2.68 13.19
N CYS A 409 7.39 -3.55 13.48
CA CYS A 409 6.17 -3.68 12.71
C CYS A 409 5.18 -2.60 13.16
N GLY A 410 4.69 -1.80 12.23
CA GLY A 410 3.88 -0.62 12.54
C GLY A 410 2.72 -0.41 11.58
N TYR A 411 1.74 0.38 12.03
CA TYR A 411 0.57 0.76 11.25
C TYR A 411 0.36 2.28 11.24
N GLY A 412 -0.10 2.78 10.11
CA GLY A 412 -0.12 4.19 9.81
C GLY A 412 -0.74 4.51 8.45
N LEU A 413 -1.11 5.77 8.27
CA LEU A 413 -1.79 6.31 7.10
C LEU A 413 -1.54 7.82 7.01
N ALA A 414 -1.80 8.41 5.84
CA ALA A 414 -1.62 9.84 5.63
C ALA A 414 -2.50 10.67 6.58
N GLU A 415 -3.72 10.20 6.87
CA GLU A 415 -4.70 10.84 7.77
C GLU A 415 -4.24 10.90 9.23
N VAL A 416 -3.24 10.12 9.62
CA VAL A 416 -2.56 10.23 10.94
C VAL A 416 -1.17 10.85 10.82
N THR A 417 -0.92 11.60 9.74
CA THR A 417 0.39 12.16 9.34
C THR A 417 1.41 11.11 8.89
N LEU A 418 1.62 10.03 9.66
CA LEU A 418 2.44 8.90 9.24
C LEU A 418 2.14 7.60 10.00
N VAL A 419 2.57 7.48 11.27
CA VAL A 419 2.57 6.24 12.04
C VAL A 419 1.82 6.43 13.35
N CYS A 420 0.85 5.57 13.63
CA CYS A 420 0.04 5.62 14.85
C CYS A 420 0.27 4.44 15.78
N THR A 421 0.73 3.29 15.27
CA THR A 421 1.20 2.17 16.08
C THR A 421 2.57 1.68 15.66
N GLY A 422 3.34 1.22 16.64
CA GLY A 422 4.68 0.69 16.46
C GLY A 422 5.31 0.39 17.82
N GLN A 423 6.63 0.25 17.86
CA GLN A 423 7.37 0.04 19.10
C GLN A 423 8.65 0.86 19.11
N ASP A 424 8.90 1.62 20.19
CA ASP A 424 10.16 2.33 20.39
C ASP A 424 10.61 2.22 21.86
N PRO A 425 11.73 1.52 22.18
CA PRO A 425 12.60 0.75 21.28
C PRO A 425 11.89 -0.48 20.68
N PRO A 426 12.42 -1.07 19.58
CA PRO A 426 11.77 -2.20 18.93
C PRO A 426 11.95 -3.47 19.74
N ARG A 427 11.05 -4.42 19.54
CA ARG A 427 11.11 -5.76 20.10
C ARG A 427 10.67 -6.75 19.03
N LYS A 428 10.97 -8.03 19.25
CA LYS A 428 10.51 -9.10 18.36
C LYS A 428 8.99 -8.95 18.08
N PRO A 429 8.57 -8.89 16.81
CA PRO A 429 7.16 -8.79 16.46
C PRO A 429 6.36 -9.97 17.04
N THR A 430 5.20 -9.67 17.62
CA THR A 430 4.27 -10.72 18.07
C THR A 430 3.63 -11.39 16.85
N VAL A 431 3.58 -12.72 16.85
CA VAL A 431 2.90 -13.50 15.81
C VAL A 431 1.84 -14.34 16.48
N LEU A 432 0.59 -14.22 16.01
CA LEU A 432 -0.53 -15.01 16.48
C LEU A 432 -0.94 -16.02 15.41
N ASN A 433 -1.06 -17.28 15.81
CA ASN A 433 -1.77 -18.29 15.03
C ASN A 433 -3.24 -18.21 15.43
N ILE A 434 -4.14 -17.98 14.47
CA ILE A 434 -5.56 -17.80 14.77
C ILE A 434 -6.45 -18.66 13.86
N LYS A 435 -7.64 -19.02 14.33
CA LYS A 435 -8.64 -19.73 13.52
C LYS A 435 -9.22 -18.82 12.44
N LYS A 436 -8.92 -19.14 11.17
CA LYS A 436 -9.32 -18.34 10.01
C LYS A 436 -10.85 -18.25 9.89
N ARG A 437 -11.56 -19.37 9.96
CA ARG A 437 -13.02 -19.40 9.84
C ARG A 437 -13.73 -18.56 10.90
N VAL A 438 -13.24 -18.56 12.15
CA VAL A 438 -13.84 -17.76 13.24
C VAL A 438 -13.68 -16.27 12.96
N LEU A 439 -12.50 -15.84 12.49
CA LEU A 439 -12.25 -14.47 12.07
C LEU A 439 -13.22 -14.02 10.96
N GLU A 440 -13.36 -14.83 9.92
CA GLU A 440 -14.13 -14.49 8.72
C GLU A 440 -15.66 -14.50 8.93
N THR A 441 -16.16 -15.43 9.77
CA THR A 441 -17.60 -15.67 9.96
C THR A 441 -18.18 -15.00 11.20
N GLN A 442 -17.39 -14.82 12.26
CA GLN A 442 -17.86 -14.31 13.54
C GLN A 442 -17.25 -12.97 13.95
N HIS A 443 -16.29 -12.44 13.19
CA HIS A 443 -15.52 -11.23 13.55
C HIS A 443 -14.86 -11.35 14.93
N LYS A 444 -14.43 -12.56 15.28
CA LYS A 444 -13.76 -12.89 16.55
C LYS A 444 -12.43 -13.56 16.29
N VAL A 445 -11.53 -13.44 17.27
CA VAL A 445 -10.20 -14.04 17.19
C VAL A 445 -10.09 -15.15 18.22
N GLU A 446 -9.87 -16.36 17.73
CA GLU A 446 -9.48 -17.50 18.56
C GLU A 446 -8.02 -17.84 18.30
N ILE A 447 -7.18 -17.64 19.32
CA ILE A 447 -5.76 -17.95 19.25
C ILE A 447 -5.57 -19.46 19.40
N VAL A 448 -4.84 -20.06 18.46
CA VAL A 448 -4.48 -21.47 18.45
C VAL A 448 -3.13 -21.65 19.12
N SER A 449 -3.06 -22.50 20.15
CA SER A 449 -1.80 -22.91 20.75
C SER A 449 -1.03 -23.83 19.79
N VAL A 450 0.28 -23.62 19.69
CA VAL A 450 1.16 -24.56 18.99
C VAL A 450 1.33 -25.80 19.88
N GLY A 451 1.09 -26.99 19.33
CA GLY A 451 1.29 -28.25 20.05
C GLY A 451 2.76 -28.43 20.48
N LYS A 452 3.03 -29.37 21.41
CA LYS A 452 4.38 -29.65 21.93
C LYS A 452 5.37 -30.04 20.82
N ASP A 453 4.86 -30.49 19.69
CA ASP A 453 5.57 -31.02 18.52
C ASP A 453 5.94 -29.90 17.51
N GLY A 454 5.56 -28.65 17.79
CA GLY A 454 5.78 -27.50 16.91
C GLY A 454 4.87 -27.46 15.68
N LYS A 455 3.99 -28.45 15.49
CA LYS A 455 3.08 -28.55 14.33
C LYS A 455 1.70 -27.98 14.64
N ILE A 456 1.16 -27.22 13.69
CA ILE A 456 -0.23 -26.75 13.69
C ILE A 456 -1.05 -27.80 12.94
N SER A 457 -1.95 -28.49 13.63
CA SER A 457 -2.69 -29.66 13.11
C SER A 457 -3.92 -29.32 12.24
N SER A 458 -4.04 -28.09 11.74
CA SER A 458 -5.30 -27.58 11.17
C SER A 458 -5.04 -26.68 9.96
N SER A 459 -5.64 -26.99 8.80
CA SER A 459 -5.65 -26.15 7.59
C SER A 459 -6.40 -24.82 7.77
N ASP A 460 -7.21 -24.69 8.83
CA ASP A 460 -7.98 -23.49 9.19
C ASP A 460 -7.21 -22.50 10.08
N VAL A 461 -5.90 -22.37 9.92
CA VAL A 461 -5.07 -21.46 10.74
C VAL A 461 -4.31 -20.47 9.86
N ILE A 462 -4.34 -19.20 10.25
CA ILE A 462 -3.53 -18.14 9.63
C ILE A 462 -2.65 -17.46 10.67
N GLN A 463 -1.57 -16.84 10.19
CA GLN A 463 -0.65 -16.08 11.01
C GLN A 463 -0.87 -14.58 10.83
N LEU A 464 -1.05 -13.86 11.94
CA LEU A 464 -1.10 -12.40 11.95
C LEU A 464 0.08 -11.83 12.73
N VAL A 465 0.72 -10.82 12.15
CA VAL A 465 1.83 -10.09 12.77
C VAL A 465 1.29 -8.84 13.47
N GLY A 466 1.68 -8.65 14.72
CA GLY A 466 1.36 -7.46 15.51
C GLY A 466 2.01 -6.22 14.91
N SER A 467 1.23 -5.15 14.79
CA SER A 467 1.65 -3.83 14.30
C SER A 467 2.04 -2.89 15.45
N GLY A 468 2.46 -3.44 16.60
CA GLY A 468 2.87 -2.68 17.76
C GLY A 468 1.71 -2.01 18.52
N LYS A 469 2.08 -1.19 19.51
CA LYS A 469 1.14 -0.49 20.39
C LYS A 469 0.91 0.93 19.89
N ALA A 470 -0.13 1.60 20.39
CA ALA A 470 -0.32 3.02 20.12
C ALA A 470 0.93 3.82 20.51
N MET A 471 1.41 4.66 19.59
CA MET A 471 2.54 5.55 19.84
C MET A 471 2.14 6.65 20.84
N PRO A 472 3.09 7.29 21.56
CA PRO A 472 2.78 8.13 22.72
C PRO A 472 1.76 9.26 22.48
N THR A 473 1.69 9.80 21.27
CA THR A 473 0.74 10.87 20.91
C THR A 473 -0.63 10.38 20.42
N PHE A 474 -0.91 9.08 20.47
CA PHE A 474 -2.13 8.50 19.92
C PHE A 474 -2.96 7.75 20.95
N GLY A 475 -4.27 7.90 20.84
CA GLY A 475 -5.25 6.97 21.40
C GLY A 475 -5.80 6.10 20.27
N LEU A 476 -5.96 4.81 20.53
CA LEU A 476 -6.49 3.85 19.57
C LEU A 476 -7.59 3.02 20.23
N THR A 477 -8.66 2.78 19.48
CA THR A 477 -9.77 1.95 19.92
C THR A 477 -10.35 1.16 18.75
N ILE A 478 -10.93 0.01 19.03
CA ILE A 478 -11.58 -0.84 18.04
C ILE A 478 -13.09 -0.64 18.22
N VAL A 479 -13.80 -0.36 17.14
CA VAL A 479 -15.22 0.03 17.17
C VAL A 479 -16.06 -0.93 16.33
N ASP A 480 -17.16 -1.40 16.90
CA ASP A 480 -18.15 -2.18 16.17
C ASP A 480 -18.83 -1.34 15.07
N LEU A 481 -18.92 -1.88 13.86
CA LEU A 481 -19.43 -1.15 12.69
C LEU A 481 -20.93 -0.79 12.80
N LYS A 482 -21.73 -1.59 13.52
CA LYS A 482 -23.18 -1.42 13.61
C LYS A 482 -23.56 -0.56 14.80
N MET A 483 -23.10 -0.95 15.98
CA MET A 483 -23.40 -0.30 17.26
C MET A 483 -22.58 0.99 17.45
N LYS A 484 -21.47 1.15 16.72
CA LYS A 484 -20.50 2.25 16.90
C LYS A 484 -19.99 2.35 18.34
N ARG A 485 -19.90 1.21 19.04
CA ARG A 485 -19.39 1.11 20.42
C ARG A 485 -17.98 0.55 20.39
N SER A 486 -17.16 0.96 21.35
CA SER A 486 -15.87 0.31 21.58
C SER A 486 -16.08 -1.17 21.93
N ILE A 487 -15.23 -2.03 21.37
CA ILE A 487 -15.26 -3.48 21.60
C ILE A 487 -13.98 -3.96 22.28
N GLY A 488 -14.08 -5.11 22.94
CA GLY A 488 -13.02 -5.69 23.76
C GLY A 488 -11.88 -6.32 22.94
N GLU A 489 -10.86 -6.80 23.64
CA GLU A 489 -9.76 -7.56 23.02
C GLU A 489 -10.30 -8.78 22.25
N LEU A 490 -9.55 -9.19 21.22
CA LEU A 490 -9.86 -10.35 20.36
C LEU A 490 -11.21 -10.27 19.62
N GLN A 491 -11.79 -9.08 19.51
CA GLN A 491 -12.94 -8.80 18.66
C GLN A 491 -12.53 -7.88 17.51
N VAL A 492 -12.97 -8.20 16.30
CA VAL A 492 -12.63 -7.47 15.08
C VAL A 492 -13.62 -6.34 14.87
N GLY A 493 -13.10 -5.13 14.69
CA GLY A 493 -13.89 -3.93 14.39
C GLY A 493 -13.08 -2.93 13.58
N GLU A 494 -13.67 -1.76 13.34
CA GLU A 494 -12.97 -0.66 12.67
C GLU A 494 -11.93 -0.04 13.62
N ILE A 495 -10.73 0.21 13.11
CA ILE A 495 -9.67 0.89 13.86
C ILE A 495 -10.00 2.38 13.88
N TRP A 496 -10.21 2.94 15.07
CA TRP A 496 -10.46 4.36 15.27
C TRP A 496 -9.30 4.98 16.03
N VAL A 497 -8.83 6.14 15.56
CA VAL A 497 -7.62 6.78 16.06
C VAL A 497 -7.93 8.21 16.49
N GLN A 498 -7.37 8.64 17.61
CA GLN A 498 -7.40 10.04 18.05
C GLN A 498 -6.01 10.51 18.45
N GLY A 499 -5.76 11.81 18.37
CA GLY A 499 -4.52 12.43 18.84
C GLY A 499 -4.12 13.66 18.03
N PRO A 500 -3.19 14.47 18.55
CA PRO A 500 -2.75 15.72 17.90
C PRO A 500 -2.06 15.51 16.53
N SER A 501 -1.62 14.29 16.20
CA SER A 501 -1.04 13.95 14.88
C SER A 501 -2.11 13.59 13.84
N VAL A 502 -3.37 13.43 14.23
CA VAL A 502 -4.49 13.23 13.28
C VAL A 502 -4.64 14.50 12.44
N ALA A 503 -4.65 14.34 11.12
CA ALA A 503 -4.70 15.43 10.16
C ALA A 503 -5.95 16.31 10.34
N VAL A 504 -5.90 17.54 9.80
CA VAL A 504 -7.00 18.50 9.91
C VAL A 504 -8.26 18.03 9.19
N GLY A 505 -8.10 17.27 8.12
CA GLY A 505 -9.20 16.79 7.29
C GLY A 505 -8.80 16.63 5.83
N TYR A 506 -9.81 16.55 4.96
CA TYR A 506 -9.62 16.53 3.51
C TYR A 506 -9.90 17.92 2.90
N TRP A 507 -8.98 18.38 2.06
CA TRP A 507 -9.14 19.65 1.35
C TRP A 507 -10.39 19.64 0.48
N ASN A 508 -11.16 20.73 0.56
CA ASN A 508 -12.39 20.97 -0.19
C ASN A 508 -13.45 19.84 -0.09
N ARG A 509 -13.51 19.16 1.05
CA ARG A 509 -14.43 18.03 1.31
C ARG A 509 -14.97 18.07 2.75
N PRO A 510 -15.78 19.07 3.13
CA PRO A 510 -16.22 19.26 4.51
C PRO A 510 -17.10 18.10 5.01
N GLU A 511 -18.03 17.57 4.20
CA GLU A 511 -18.91 16.48 4.65
C GLU A 511 -18.12 15.19 4.93
N LEU A 512 -17.19 14.86 4.03
CA LEU A 512 -16.32 13.70 4.20
C LEU A 512 -15.36 13.90 5.38
N THR A 513 -14.91 15.14 5.62
CA THR A 513 -14.07 15.45 6.78
C THR A 513 -14.85 15.21 8.08
N GLU A 514 -16.09 15.70 8.16
CA GLU A 514 -16.96 15.46 9.31
C GLU A 514 -17.19 13.96 9.54
N GLU A 515 -17.52 13.21 8.48
CA GLU A 515 -17.75 11.77 8.58
C GLU A 515 -16.52 10.99 9.07
N MET A 516 -15.34 11.34 8.55
CA MET A 516 -14.13 10.54 8.74
C MET A 516 -13.31 10.99 9.95
N PHE A 517 -13.20 12.29 10.24
CA PHE A 517 -12.32 12.83 11.29
C PHE A 517 -13.04 13.18 12.58
N HIS A 518 -14.36 13.38 12.54
CA HIS A 518 -15.16 13.79 13.69
C HIS A 518 -16.12 12.71 14.18
N ALA A 519 -15.77 11.44 13.96
CA ALA A 519 -16.59 10.32 14.39
C ALA A 519 -16.65 10.21 15.91
N LYS A 520 -17.81 9.80 16.43
CA LYS A 520 -18.08 9.68 17.87
C LYS A 520 -18.48 8.25 18.23
N ILE A 521 -17.97 7.78 19.36
CA ILE A 521 -18.32 6.46 19.90
C ILE A 521 -19.67 6.56 20.58
N ALA A 522 -20.58 5.64 20.26
CA ALA A 522 -21.91 5.59 20.85
C ALA A 522 -21.81 5.32 22.36
N GLY A 523 -22.45 6.18 23.15
CA GLY A 523 -22.46 6.08 24.62
C GLY A 523 -21.28 6.78 25.31
N ASP A 524 -20.30 7.30 24.57
CA ASP A 524 -19.27 8.17 25.13
C ASP A 524 -19.86 9.56 25.42
N LYS A 525 -19.73 10.00 26.68
CA LYS A 525 -20.24 11.29 27.16
C LYS A 525 -19.19 12.39 27.13
N SER A 526 -17.96 12.10 26.70
CA SER A 526 -16.91 13.10 26.59
C SER A 526 -17.24 14.07 25.45
N VAL A 527 -17.45 15.34 25.81
CA VAL A 527 -18.03 16.36 24.92
C VAL A 527 -17.13 16.68 23.71
N ASN A 528 -15.83 16.37 23.79
CA ASN A 528 -14.81 16.74 22.81
C ASN A 528 -14.00 15.56 22.23
N SER A 529 -14.38 14.31 22.46
CA SER A 529 -13.64 13.18 21.90
C SER A 529 -14.14 12.85 20.50
N THR A 530 -13.34 13.19 19.51
CA THR A 530 -13.55 12.83 18.11
C THR A 530 -12.46 11.90 17.62
N TYR A 531 -12.83 10.97 16.76
CA TYR A 531 -11.94 9.96 16.21
C TYR A 531 -11.90 10.03 14.69
N LEU A 532 -10.71 9.77 14.16
CA LEU A 532 -10.51 9.36 12.79
C LEU A 532 -10.97 7.90 12.61
N ARG A 533 -11.89 7.69 11.68
CA ARG A 533 -12.21 6.38 11.11
C ARG A 533 -11.18 6.02 10.06
N THR A 534 -10.39 4.98 10.26
CA THR A 534 -9.36 4.62 9.27
C THR A 534 -9.94 3.87 8.06
N GLY A 535 -11.12 3.26 8.23
CA GLY A 535 -11.68 2.31 7.27
C GLY A 535 -10.93 0.97 7.21
N ASP A 536 -9.97 0.74 8.11
CA ASP A 536 -9.25 -0.51 8.25
C ASP A 536 -9.79 -1.31 9.45
N MET A 537 -9.77 -2.63 9.32
CA MET A 537 -10.29 -3.57 10.31
C MET A 537 -9.15 -4.18 11.11
N GLY A 538 -9.36 -4.37 12.41
CA GLY A 538 -8.38 -4.99 13.29
C GLY A 538 -8.94 -5.32 14.66
N PHE A 539 -8.07 -5.83 15.51
CA PHE A 539 -8.36 -6.12 16.91
C PHE A 539 -7.17 -5.78 17.79
N LEU A 540 -7.41 -5.69 19.10
CA LEU A 540 -6.37 -5.54 20.10
C LEU A 540 -6.14 -6.85 20.84
N TYR A 541 -4.88 -7.13 21.16
CA TYR A 541 -4.47 -8.18 22.07
C TYR A 541 -3.26 -7.71 22.89
N LYS A 542 -3.37 -7.67 24.22
CA LYS A 542 -2.34 -7.14 25.12
C LYS A 542 -1.88 -5.72 24.75
N ASN A 543 -2.84 -4.87 24.36
CA ASN A 543 -2.64 -3.50 23.85
C ASN A 543 -1.82 -3.39 22.55
N GLU A 544 -1.59 -4.49 21.83
CA GLU A 544 -0.97 -4.49 20.50
C GLU A 544 -2.04 -4.62 19.41
N LEU A 545 -1.89 -3.87 18.33
CA LEU A 545 -2.80 -3.85 17.19
C LEU A 545 -2.49 -5.00 16.23
N PHE A 546 -3.52 -5.72 15.81
CA PHE A 546 -3.46 -6.68 14.72
C PHE A 546 -4.43 -6.25 13.62
N VAL A 547 -3.88 -5.93 12.44
CA VAL A 547 -4.67 -5.51 11.27
C VAL A 547 -5.14 -6.75 10.52
N THR A 548 -6.42 -6.78 10.16
CA THR A 548 -7.08 -7.93 9.53
C THR A 548 -7.53 -7.68 8.10
N GLY A 549 -7.62 -6.41 7.68
CA GLY A 549 -7.99 -6.06 6.31
C GLY A 549 -8.51 -4.63 6.21
N ARG A 550 -9.07 -4.29 5.05
CA ARG A 550 -9.68 -2.97 4.79
C ARG A 550 -11.16 -3.14 4.52
N LEU A 551 -12.01 -2.36 5.19
CA LEU A 551 -13.47 -2.51 5.14
C LEU A 551 -14.03 -2.56 3.72
N LYS A 552 -13.54 -1.68 2.83
CA LYS A 552 -14.00 -1.60 1.43
C LYS A 552 -13.32 -2.59 0.47
N ASP A 553 -12.26 -3.26 0.92
CA ASP A 553 -11.56 -4.27 0.11
C ASP A 553 -12.01 -5.69 0.47
N LEU A 554 -12.68 -5.91 1.63
CA LEU A 554 -13.18 -7.23 2.03
C LEU A 554 -14.12 -7.81 0.95
N ILE A 555 -13.84 -9.05 0.56
CA ILE A 555 -14.67 -9.83 -0.36
C ILE A 555 -15.73 -10.53 0.49
N ILE A 556 -17.01 -10.24 0.24
CA ILE A 556 -18.13 -10.75 1.05
C ILE A 556 -18.89 -11.78 0.23
N ILE A 557 -18.50 -13.05 0.32
CA ILE A 557 -19.13 -14.14 -0.43
C ILE A 557 -19.81 -15.10 0.56
N ARG A 558 -21.13 -15.30 0.40
CA ARG A 558 -21.94 -16.22 1.22
C ARG A 558 -21.80 -15.96 2.74
N GLY A 559 -21.73 -14.68 3.13
CA GLY A 559 -21.62 -14.25 4.54
C GLY A 559 -20.23 -14.35 5.16
N ARG A 560 -19.20 -14.75 4.41
CA ARG A 560 -17.79 -14.73 4.85
C ARG A 560 -17.10 -13.45 4.39
N ASN A 561 -16.38 -12.79 5.28
CA ASN A 561 -15.55 -11.63 4.94
C ASN A 561 -14.10 -12.08 4.68
N VAL A 562 -13.79 -12.36 3.43
CA VAL A 562 -12.48 -12.86 3.02
C VAL A 562 -11.58 -11.70 2.65
N CYS A 563 -10.36 -11.69 3.20
CA CYS A 563 -9.35 -10.70 2.90
C CYS A 563 -8.74 -11.00 1.50
N PRO A 564 -8.85 -10.10 0.51
CA PRO A 564 -8.23 -10.31 -0.81
C PRO A 564 -6.74 -10.64 -0.75
N GLN A 565 -6.05 -10.10 0.25
CA GLN A 565 -4.61 -10.23 0.44
C GLN A 565 -4.20 -11.66 0.80
N ASP A 566 -5.09 -12.40 1.46
CA ASP A 566 -4.87 -13.82 1.78
C ASP A 566 -5.03 -14.66 0.51
N ILE A 567 -6.04 -14.35 -0.32
CA ILE A 567 -6.23 -14.99 -1.63
C ILE A 567 -5.03 -14.71 -2.53
N GLU A 568 -4.61 -13.45 -2.61
CA GLU A 568 -3.42 -13.04 -3.37
C GLU A 568 -2.17 -13.77 -2.90
N ALA A 569 -1.97 -13.93 -1.58
CA ALA A 569 -0.83 -14.65 -1.01
C ALA A 569 -0.79 -16.11 -1.44
N SER A 570 -1.92 -16.82 -1.36
CA SER A 570 -2.01 -18.22 -1.76
C SER A 570 -1.82 -18.39 -3.26
N VAL A 571 -2.42 -17.52 -4.08
CA VAL A 571 -2.25 -17.53 -5.54
C VAL A 571 -0.80 -17.26 -5.95
N GLU A 572 -0.09 -16.37 -5.24
CA GLU A 572 1.34 -16.12 -5.49
C GLU A 572 2.23 -17.32 -5.15
N GLN A 573 1.76 -18.23 -4.30
CA GLN A 573 2.47 -19.44 -3.87
C GLN A 573 2.02 -20.70 -4.64
N SER A 574 0.91 -20.63 -5.37
CA SER A 574 0.34 -21.80 -6.05
C SER A 574 1.20 -22.34 -7.18
N HIS A 575 2.04 -21.50 -7.79
CA HIS A 575 2.89 -21.92 -8.90
C HIS A 575 4.11 -21.00 -9.10
N ASP A 576 5.30 -21.59 -9.34
CA ASP A 576 6.58 -20.87 -9.47
C ASP A 576 6.59 -19.78 -10.55
N ASN A 577 5.78 -19.94 -11.59
CA ASN A 577 5.66 -18.97 -12.68
C ASN A 577 4.70 -17.81 -12.39
N VAL A 578 3.93 -17.84 -11.30
CA VAL A 578 3.19 -16.67 -10.80
C VAL A 578 4.19 -15.71 -10.14
N ARG A 579 4.04 -14.40 -10.38
CA ARG A 579 4.97 -13.41 -9.84
C ARG A 579 4.51 -12.93 -8.46
N PRO A 580 5.32 -13.11 -7.39
CA PRO A 580 4.96 -12.61 -6.08
C PRO A 580 4.83 -11.09 -6.05
N GLY A 581 3.87 -10.59 -5.27
CA GLY A 581 3.46 -9.19 -5.19
C GLY A 581 2.80 -8.66 -6.48
N CYS A 582 2.34 -9.53 -7.39
CA CYS A 582 1.77 -9.19 -8.69
C CYS A 582 0.44 -9.92 -8.96
N THR A 583 -0.37 -10.08 -7.92
CA THR A 583 -1.72 -10.65 -7.98
C THR A 583 -2.74 -9.65 -7.43
N ALA A 584 -3.93 -9.61 -8.01
CA ALA A 584 -5.07 -8.85 -7.52
C ALA A 584 -6.28 -9.78 -7.39
N ALA A 585 -6.86 -9.86 -6.19
CA ALA A 585 -8.14 -10.51 -5.95
C ALA A 585 -9.20 -9.45 -5.62
N PHE A 586 -10.42 -9.63 -6.15
CA PHE A 586 -11.55 -8.75 -5.86
C PHE A 586 -12.87 -9.46 -6.18
N SER A 587 -13.97 -9.04 -5.56
CA SER A 587 -15.30 -9.49 -5.95
C SER A 587 -15.89 -8.62 -7.05
N ILE A 588 -16.73 -9.21 -7.88
CA ILE A 588 -17.66 -8.54 -8.79
C ILE A 588 -19.09 -8.93 -8.42
N GLU A 589 -20.07 -8.12 -8.79
CA GLU A 589 -21.48 -8.51 -8.65
C GLU A 589 -21.92 -9.26 -9.91
N LYS A 590 -22.44 -10.47 -9.74
CA LYS A 590 -23.00 -11.31 -10.81
C LYS A 590 -24.29 -11.93 -10.30
N ASN A 591 -25.40 -11.69 -11.00
CA ASN A 591 -26.74 -12.19 -10.62
C ASN A 591 -27.18 -11.82 -9.18
N GLY A 592 -26.74 -10.67 -8.65
CA GLY A 592 -27.05 -10.24 -7.29
C GLY A 592 -26.20 -10.89 -6.20
N GLU A 593 -25.19 -11.69 -6.55
CA GLU A 593 -24.22 -12.27 -5.63
C GLU A 593 -22.80 -11.76 -5.90
N GLU A 594 -21.95 -11.70 -4.87
CA GLU A 594 -20.52 -11.45 -5.04
C GLU A 594 -19.81 -12.70 -5.57
N ALA A 595 -19.00 -12.51 -6.59
CA ALA A 595 -18.23 -13.56 -7.26
C ALA A 595 -16.74 -13.18 -7.33
N LEU A 596 -15.84 -14.11 -7.01
CA LEU A 596 -14.40 -13.84 -6.91
C LEU A 596 -13.72 -13.79 -8.29
N VAL A 597 -12.95 -12.75 -8.56
CA VAL A 597 -12.06 -12.64 -9.71
C VAL A 597 -10.61 -12.56 -9.24
N VAL A 598 -9.74 -13.31 -9.91
CA VAL A 598 -8.28 -13.29 -9.69
C VAL A 598 -7.57 -12.83 -10.96
N ILE A 599 -6.65 -11.88 -10.82
CA ILE A 599 -5.75 -11.46 -11.90
C ILE A 599 -4.31 -11.64 -11.42
N ALA A 600 -3.47 -12.31 -12.21
CA ALA A 600 -2.08 -12.58 -11.84
C ALA A 600 -1.12 -12.31 -12.99
N GLU A 601 0.03 -11.68 -12.71
CA GLU A 601 1.13 -11.61 -13.68
C GLU A 601 1.99 -12.87 -13.63
N VAL A 602 2.34 -13.41 -14.80
CA VAL A 602 3.19 -14.60 -14.93
C VAL A 602 4.59 -14.28 -15.49
N LYS A 603 5.55 -15.20 -15.30
CA LYS A 603 6.90 -15.09 -15.88
C LYS A 603 6.83 -15.07 -17.41
N THR A 604 7.81 -14.41 -18.04
CA THR A 604 7.90 -14.31 -19.51
C THR A 604 8.26 -15.67 -20.10
N GLY A 605 7.66 -16.03 -21.24
CA GLY A 605 7.95 -17.27 -21.94
C GLY A 605 7.17 -18.50 -21.44
N SER A 606 6.15 -18.33 -20.61
CA SER A 606 5.23 -19.42 -20.26
C SER A 606 4.50 -19.93 -21.51
N SER A 607 4.54 -21.24 -21.74
CA SER A 607 3.80 -21.90 -22.83
C SER A 607 2.30 -21.94 -22.51
N GLN A 608 1.47 -22.22 -23.51
CA GLN A 608 0.02 -22.38 -23.32
C GLN A 608 -0.31 -23.44 -22.26
N GLN A 609 0.37 -24.59 -22.32
CA GLN A 609 0.20 -25.68 -21.34
C GLN A 609 0.57 -25.24 -19.91
N THR A 610 1.63 -24.44 -19.76
CA THR A 610 2.00 -23.87 -18.45
C THR A 610 0.98 -22.85 -17.95
N LEU A 611 0.37 -22.06 -18.84
CA LEU A 611 -0.69 -21.11 -18.45
C LEU A 611 -1.95 -21.84 -17.97
N GLU A 612 -2.33 -22.92 -18.63
CA GLU A 612 -3.41 -23.81 -18.20
C GLU A 612 -3.09 -24.45 -16.85
N GLU A 613 -1.87 -24.96 -16.67
CA GLU A 613 -1.40 -25.52 -15.39
C GLU A 613 -1.46 -24.48 -14.26
N ILE A 614 -0.96 -23.27 -14.49
CA ILE A 614 -1.08 -22.16 -13.53
C ILE A 614 -2.54 -21.92 -13.17
N CYS A 615 -3.44 -21.87 -14.15
CA CYS A 615 -4.86 -21.66 -13.89
C CYS A 615 -5.44 -22.80 -13.04
N ARG A 616 -5.12 -24.07 -13.34
CA ARG A 616 -5.58 -25.21 -12.54
C ARG A 616 -5.10 -25.15 -11.10
N GLU A 617 -3.82 -24.84 -10.90
CA GLU A 617 -3.25 -24.68 -9.55
C GLU A 617 -3.89 -23.51 -8.80
N ILE A 618 -4.18 -22.38 -9.47
CA ILE A 618 -4.90 -21.27 -8.86
C ILE A 618 -6.32 -21.69 -8.43
N VAL A 619 -7.09 -22.34 -9.30
CA VAL A 619 -8.44 -22.81 -8.95
C VAL A 619 -8.38 -23.76 -7.75
N LYS A 620 -7.46 -24.72 -7.80
CA LYS A 620 -7.25 -25.69 -6.73
C LYS A 620 -6.91 -25.02 -5.41
N THR A 621 -5.91 -24.15 -5.39
CA THR A 621 -5.45 -23.41 -4.20
C THR A 621 -6.56 -22.53 -3.62
N VAL A 622 -7.29 -21.79 -4.46
CA VAL A 622 -8.37 -20.93 -4.00
C VAL A 622 -9.52 -21.75 -3.41
N LEU A 623 -9.87 -22.88 -4.01
CA LEU A 623 -10.87 -23.78 -3.47
C LEU A 623 -10.40 -24.43 -2.15
N SER A 624 -9.19 -24.98 -2.11
CA SER A 624 -8.71 -25.74 -0.95
C SER A 624 -8.45 -24.85 0.27
N GLU A 625 -7.81 -23.69 0.08
CA GLU A 625 -7.37 -22.83 1.17
C GLU A 625 -8.39 -21.75 1.56
N HIS A 626 -9.23 -21.32 0.62
CA HIS A 626 -10.21 -20.25 0.84
C HIS A 626 -11.65 -20.74 0.73
N GLN A 627 -11.89 -21.95 0.25
CA GLN A 627 -13.25 -22.51 0.04
C GLN A 627 -14.13 -21.54 -0.77
N LEU A 628 -13.52 -20.89 -1.77
CA LEU A 628 -14.16 -20.00 -2.73
C LEU A 628 -13.97 -20.55 -4.14
N LYS A 629 -14.94 -20.27 -5.02
CA LYS A 629 -14.80 -20.50 -6.45
C LYS A 629 -14.31 -19.22 -7.11
N CYS A 630 -13.37 -19.35 -8.05
CA CYS A 630 -13.04 -18.27 -8.97
C CYS A 630 -14.09 -18.21 -10.07
N GLU A 631 -14.78 -17.08 -10.18
CA GLU A 631 -15.64 -16.75 -11.31
C GLU A 631 -14.80 -16.45 -12.55
N ALA A 632 -13.66 -15.77 -12.38
CA ALA A 632 -12.71 -15.57 -13.46
C ALA A 632 -11.27 -15.58 -12.96
N ILE A 633 -10.36 -16.09 -13.80
CA ILE A 633 -8.91 -16.00 -13.62
C ILE A 633 -8.31 -15.42 -14.89
N VAL A 634 -7.57 -14.33 -14.76
CA VAL A 634 -6.90 -13.66 -15.89
C VAL A 634 -5.39 -13.68 -15.67
N LEU A 635 -4.67 -14.40 -16.54
CA LEU A 635 -3.21 -14.42 -16.52
C LEU A 635 -2.66 -13.38 -17.48
N LEU A 636 -1.86 -12.46 -16.95
CA LEU A 636 -1.34 -11.31 -17.68
C LEU A 636 0.17 -11.39 -17.85
N ARG A 637 0.65 -10.72 -18.90
CA ARG A 637 2.10 -10.46 -19.05
C ARG A 637 2.60 -9.51 -17.95
N GLN A 638 3.89 -9.57 -17.67
CA GLN A 638 4.53 -8.71 -16.67
C GLN A 638 4.30 -7.21 -16.91
N LYS A 639 4.25 -6.44 -15.82
CA LYS A 639 4.16 -4.96 -15.81
C LYS A 639 2.85 -4.42 -16.40
N THR A 640 1.76 -5.15 -16.25
CA THR A 640 0.43 -4.74 -16.76
C THR A 640 -0.62 -4.58 -15.67
N ILE A 641 -0.47 -5.23 -14.52
CA ILE A 641 -1.37 -5.01 -13.38
C ILE A 641 -1.16 -3.58 -12.85
N PRO A 642 -2.24 -2.80 -12.66
CA PRO A 642 -2.19 -1.52 -11.98
C PRO A 642 -1.52 -1.58 -10.62
N LYS A 643 -0.45 -0.80 -10.45
CA LYS A 643 0.20 -0.57 -9.16
C LYS A 643 0.28 0.92 -8.85
N THR A 644 0.25 1.25 -7.57
CA THR A 644 0.58 2.57 -7.04
C THR A 644 2.06 2.87 -7.29
N THR A 645 2.45 4.13 -7.16
CA THR A 645 3.84 4.57 -7.30
C THR A 645 4.76 4.02 -6.21
N SER A 646 4.20 3.58 -5.07
CA SER A 646 4.92 2.84 -4.02
C SER A 646 4.94 1.32 -4.23
N GLY A 647 4.42 0.81 -5.34
CA GLY A 647 4.45 -0.62 -5.69
C GLY A 647 3.26 -1.45 -5.21
N LYS A 648 2.29 -0.87 -4.48
CA LYS A 648 1.08 -1.59 -3.99
C LYS A 648 0.09 -1.87 -5.13
N ILE A 649 -0.57 -3.03 -5.10
CA ILE A 649 -1.63 -3.40 -6.06
C ILE A 649 -2.82 -2.42 -5.97
N GLN A 650 -3.30 -1.93 -7.12
CA GLN A 650 -4.53 -1.11 -7.18
C GLN A 650 -5.74 -2.00 -7.53
N ARG A 651 -6.29 -2.72 -6.54
CA ARG A 651 -7.40 -3.68 -6.74
C ARG A 651 -8.61 -3.08 -7.44
N SER A 652 -9.09 -1.90 -7.04
CA SER A 652 -10.23 -1.27 -7.71
C SER A 652 -9.92 -0.89 -9.16
N ALA A 653 -8.70 -0.46 -9.47
CA ALA A 653 -8.30 -0.16 -10.84
C ALA A 653 -8.23 -1.45 -11.66
N SER A 654 -7.77 -2.56 -11.08
CA SER A 654 -7.82 -3.88 -11.70
C SER A 654 -9.27 -4.35 -11.91
N LYS A 655 -10.15 -4.18 -10.92
CA LYS A 655 -11.59 -4.48 -11.00
C LYS A 655 -12.29 -3.64 -12.06
N ALA A 656 -12.07 -2.33 -12.08
CA ALA A 656 -12.63 -1.43 -13.08
C ALA A 656 -12.19 -1.84 -14.49
N ARG A 657 -10.88 -2.09 -14.69
CA ARG A 657 -10.34 -2.54 -15.97
C ARG A 657 -10.86 -3.90 -16.41
N PHE A 658 -11.16 -4.78 -15.46
CA PHE A 658 -11.77 -6.07 -15.74
C PHE A 658 -13.22 -5.90 -16.20
N LEU A 659 -13.99 -5.08 -15.50
CA LEU A 659 -15.41 -4.83 -15.79
C LEU A 659 -15.63 -4.05 -17.09
N ASP A 660 -14.74 -3.10 -17.41
CA ASP A 660 -14.81 -2.29 -18.64
C ASP A 660 -14.12 -2.95 -19.85
N GLY A 661 -13.50 -4.12 -19.67
CA GLY A 661 -12.78 -4.84 -20.73
C GLY A 661 -11.45 -4.20 -21.17
N THR A 662 -10.89 -3.25 -20.40
CA THR A 662 -9.65 -2.52 -20.75
C THR A 662 -8.39 -3.10 -20.10
N LEU A 663 -8.45 -4.29 -19.52
CA LEU A 663 -7.25 -5.03 -19.13
C LEU A 663 -6.29 -5.20 -20.32
N SER A 664 -4.99 -5.29 -20.02
CA SER A 664 -4.02 -5.67 -21.05
C SER A 664 -4.38 -7.05 -21.59
N LYS A 665 -4.16 -7.28 -22.89
CA LYS A 665 -4.49 -8.55 -23.57
C LYS A 665 -4.08 -9.75 -22.70
N PRO A 666 -5.04 -10.58 -22.26
CA PRO A 666 -4.75 -11.76 -21.47
C PRO A 666 -3.83 -12.72 -22.23
N LEU A 667 -2.90 -13.35 -21.50
CA LEU A 667 -2.18 -14.52 -21.99
C LEU A 667 -3.05 -15.77 -21.91
N PHE A 668 -3.88 -15.83 -20.88
CA PHE A 668 -4.88 -16.87 -20.66
C PHE A 668 -6.03 -16.30 -19.83
N GLU A 669 -7.25 -16.78 -20.08
CA GLU A 669 -8.44 -16.37 -19.35
C GLU A 669 -9.33 -17.58 -19.09
N TYR A 670 -9.71 -17.76 -17.84
CA TYR A 670 -10.72 -18.71 -17.39
C TYR A 670 -11.94 -17.93 -16.92
N ARG A 671 -13.13 -18.38 -17.32
CA ARG A 671 -14.42 -17.91 -16.80
C ARG A 671 -15.30 -19.11 -16.45
N ALA A 672 -15.89 -19.07 -15.26
CA ALA A 672 -16.90 -20.04 -14.87
C ALA A 672 -18.14 -19.86 -15.76
N LYS A 673 -18.64 -20.95 -16.37
CA LYS A 673 -19.88 -20.93 -17.16
C LYS A 673 -21.11 -20.87 -16.23
N VAL A 674 -22.21 -20.29 -16.73
CA VAL A 674 -23.46 -20.09 -15.97
C VAL A 674 -24.27 -21.38 -15.95
N GLY A 675 -24.15 -22.14 -14.86
CA GLY A 675 -25.02 -23.29 -14.60
C GLY A 675 -26.35 -22.82 -14.02
N ASN A 676 -27.39 -22.73 -14.84
CA ASN A 676 -28.77 -22.69 -14.36
C ASN A 676 -29.11 -24.07 -13.79
N VAL A 677 -28.89 -24.28 -12.49
CA VAL A 677 -29.53 -25.41 -11.79
C VAL A 677 -30.96 -24.97 -11.47
N PRO A 678 -32.00 -25.63 -12.01
CA PRO A 678 -33.35 -25.34 -11.59
C PRO A 678 -33.48 -25.68 -10.10
N MET A 679 -34.03 -24.75 -9.31
CA MET A 679 -34.60 -25.07 -7.99
C MET A 679 -35.63 -26.19 -8.20
N VAL A 680 -35.24 -27.43 -7.94
CA VAL A 680 -36.19 -28.54 -7.83
C VAL A 680 -36.35 -28.88 -6.37
N ALA A 681 -37.58 -28.58 -5.91
CA ALA A 681 -38.36 -29.15 -4.83
C ALA A 681 -37.64 -29.67 -3.57
N THR A 682 -38.08 -29.11 -2.44
CA THR A 682 -38.09 -29.74 -1.11
C THR A 682 -38.20 -31.26 -1.20
N LEU A 683 -37.08 -31.95 -0.97
CA LEU A 683 -37.07 -33.37 -0.66
C LEU A 683 -37.46 -33.52 0.81
N ASP A 684 -38.59 -34.19 1.02
CA ASP A 684 -39.04 -34.63 2.32
C ASP A 684 -37.95 -35.40 3.06
N SER A 685 -37.91 -35.18 4.38
CA SER A 685 -37.04 -35.88 5.31
C SER A 685 -37.31 -37.38 5.30
N HIS A 686 -36.57 -38.12 4.48
CA HIS A 686 -36.33 -39.54 4.66
C HIS A 686 -34.82 -39.75 4.83
N THR A 687 -34.39 -39.78 6.09
CA THR A 687 -33.14 -40.42 6.49
C THR A 687 -33.22 -41.91 6.15
N PRO A 688 -32.38 -42.44 5.24
CA PRO A 688 -32.24 -43.88 5.11
C PRO A 688 -31.51 -44.39 6.35
N ASN A 689 -32.15 -45.28 7.11
CA ASN A 689 -31.46 -46.12 8.08
C ASN A 689 -30.55 -47.08 7.29
N VAL A 690 -29.27 -46.75 7.17
CA VAL A 690 -28.24 -47.71 6.74
C VAL A 690 -27.44 -48.07 7.98
N THR A 691 -27.59 -49.31 8.42
CA THR A 691 -26.79 -49.95 9.46
C THR A 691 -25.34 -50.09 9.00
N ASP A 692 -24.41 -50.20 9.96
CA ASP A 692 -22.95 -50.44 9.83
C ASP A 692 -22.56 -51.75 9.11
N ASP A 693 -23.25 -52.14 8.05
CA ASP A 693 -22.99 -53.37 7.32
C ASP A 693 -22.04 -53.15 6.13
N LYS A 694 -21.03 -54.01 6.05
CA LYS A 694 -20.07 -54.14 4.95
C LYS A 694 -20.76 -54.19 3.58
N PRO A 695 -20.13 -53.69 2.51
CA PRO A 695 -20.71 -53.68 1.17
C PRO A 695 -21.11 -55.10 0.75
N ASN A 696 -22.40 -55.30 0.45
CA ASN A 696 -22.98 -56.61 0.13
C ASN A 696 -22.91 -56.94 -1.37
N GLY A 697 -21.81 -56.56 -2.03
CA GLY A 697 -21.56 -56.78 -3.45
C GLY A 697 -20.06 -56.73 -3.79
N ASP A 698 -19.69 -57.19 -4.99
CA ASP A 698 -18.30 -57.12 -5.46
C ASP A 698 -17.78 -55.67 -5.40
N LEU A 699 -16.61 -55.48 -4.78
CA LEU A 699 -15.96 -54.18 -4.65
C LEU A 699 -15.73 -53.57 -6.04
N LYS A 700 -16.25 -52.35 -6.24
CA LYS A 700 -16.05 -51.61 -7.50
C LYS A 700 -14.57 -51.31 -7.72
N THR A 701 -14.09 -51.60 -8.91
CA THR A 701 -12.73 -51.26 -9.34
C THR A 701 -12.58 -49.76 -9.55
N PRO A 702 -11.36 -49.19 -9.44
CA PRO A 702 -11.13 -47.77 -9.74
C PRO A 702 -11.66 -47.34 -11.12
N ASP A 703 -11.60 -48.22 -12.13
CA ASP A 703 -12.10 -47.93 -13.47
C ASP A 703 -13.63 -47.86 -13.51
N GLU A 704 -14.34 -48.73 -12.77
CA GLU A 704 -15.80 -48.66 -12.64
C GLU A 704 -16.24 -47.41 -11.87
N ILE A 705 -15.51 -47.03 -10.83
CA ILE A 705 -15.77 -45.81 -10.05
C ILE A 705 -15.53 -44.57 -10.91
N LEU A 706 -14.42 -44.55 -11.65
CA LEU A 706 -14.10 -43.44 -12.53
C LEU A 706 -15.14 -43.32 -13.66
N THR A 707 -15.53 -44.43 -14.27
CA THR A 707 -16.57 -44.44 -15.31
C THR A 707 -17.88 -43.90 -14.77
N TRP A 708 -18.32 -44.37 -13.59
CA TRP A 708 -19.53 -43.87 -12.94
C TRP A 708 -19.45 -42.36 -12.65
N LEU A 709 -18.31 -41.88 -12.12
CA LEU A 709 -18.10 -40.46 -11.84
C LEU A 709 -18.21 -39.61 -13.11
N LEU A 710 -17.58 -40.03 -14.21
CA LEU A 710 -17.62 -39.30 -15.48
C LEU A 710 -19.02 -39.34 -16.10
N GLU A 711 -19.75 -40.45 -15.98
CA GLU A 711 -21.14 -40.56 -16.43
C GLU A 711 -22.07 -39.68 -15.59
N HIS A 712 -21.90 -39.64 -14.27
CA HIS A 712 -22.72 -38.82 -13.37
C HIS A 712 -22.49 -37.32 -13.63
N LEU A 713 -21.22 -36.91 -13.83
CA LEU A 713 -20.89 -35.54 -14.23
C LEU A 713 -21.50 -35.17 -15.59
N ALA A 714 -21.56 -36.11 -16.53
CA ALA A 714 -22.20 -35.90 -17.84
C ALA A 714 -23.74 -35.83 -17.75
N LEU A 715 -24.35 -36.56 -16.82
CA LEU A 715 -25.81 -36.63 -16.61
C LEU A 715 -26.36 -35.45 -15.81
N GLU A 716 -25.63 -34.92 -14.82
CA GLU A 716 -26.10 -33.81 -13.96
C GLU A 716 -26.15 -32.44 -14.67
N LYS A 717 -25.92 -32.36 -15.98
CA LYS A 717 -25.77 -31.10 -16.72
C LYS A 717 -24.71 -30.18 -16.09
N MET A 718 -23.60 -30.74 -15.60
CA MET A 718 -22.50 -29.94 -15.08
C MET A 718 -21.71 -29.31 -16.23
N ASP A 719 -21.52 -27.99 -16.15
CA ASP A 719 -20.92 -27.18 -17.21
C ASP A 719 -19.43 -27.50 -17.39
N ILE A 720 -19.10 -28.22 -18.46
CA ILE A 720 -17.73 -28.56 -18.84
C ILE A 720 -17.07 -27.37 -19.58
N PRO A 721 -15.82 -27.02 -19.27
CA PRO A 721 -15.09 -25.97 -19.99
C PRO A 721 -14.94 -26.32 -21.48
N ALA A 722 -15.42 -25.45 -22.37
CA ALA A 722 -15.07 -25.54 -23.78
C ALA A 722 -13.74 -24.79 -23.95
N MET A 723 -12.73 -25.46 -24.50
CA MET A 723 -11.53 -24.82 -25.03
C MET A 723 -11.98 -23.82 -26.11
N VAL A 724 -11.74 -22.52 -25.91
CA VAL A 724 -12.00 -21.51 -26.95
C VAL A 724 -10.90 -21.61 -28.02
N GLY A 725 -11.06 -22.58 -28.92
CA GLY A 725 -10.57 -22.50 -30.29
C GLY A 725 -11.59 -21.70 -31.13
N GLY A 726 -11.10 -20.95 -32.12
CA GLY A 726 -11.86 -19.89 -32.80
C GLY A 726 -13.27 -20.26 -33.28
N THR A 727 -14.16 -19.28 -33.21
CA THR A 727 -15.49 -19.32 -33.81
C THR A 727 -15.37 -19.45 -35.33
N GLU A 728 -15.56 -20.64 -35.88
CA GLU A 728 -15.94 -20.80 -37.28
C GLU A 728 -17.48 -20.80 -37.36
N THR A 729 -18.01 -19.78 -38.03
CA THR A 729 -19.39 -19.75 -38.50
C THR A 729 -19.46 -20.51 -39.82
N ILE A 730 -20.22 -21.60 -39.86
CA ILE A 730 -20.70 -22.20 -41.12
C ILE A 730 -22.25 -22.16 -41.06
N ASP A 731 -22.85 -21.48 -42.04
CA ASP A 731 -24.27 -21.49 -42.40
C ASP A 731 -25.33 -21.05 -41.36
N GLY A 732 -25.06 -20.01 -40.57
CA GLY A 732 -26.12 -19.14 -40.04
C GLY A 732 -27.18 -19.79 -39.14
N GLN A 733 -26.94 -20.99 -38.60
CA GLN A 733 -27.81 -21.65 -37.62
C GLN A 733 -27.13 -21.69 -36.25
N ASN A 734 -27.87 -21.33 -35.21
CA ASN A 734 -27.45 -21.48 -33.81
C ASN A 734 -27.20 -22.97 -33.52
N VAL A 735 -25.92 -23.36 -33.35
CA VAL A 735 -25.58 -24.66 -32.79
C VAL A 735 -25.79 -24.59 -31.28
N VAL A 736 -26.82 -25.30 -30.79
CA VAL A 736 -27.02 -25.55 -29.37
C VAL A 736 -25.83 -26.40 -28.88
N PRO A 737 -25.15 -26.06 -27.76
CA PRO A 737 -24.07 -26.89 -27.26
C PRO A 737 -24.62 -28.28 -26.92
N THR A 738 -24.15 -29.30 -27.62
CA THR A 738 -24.43 -30.70 -27.30
C THR A 738 -23.70 -31.05 -26.00
N THR A 739 -24.42 -31.67 -25.06
CA THR A 739 -23.91 -32.22 -23.81
C THR A 739 -22.69 -33.10 -24.10
N PRO A 740 -21.53 -32.91 -23.44
CA PRO A 740 -20.36 -33.75 -23.67
C PRO A 740 -20.68 -35.19 -23.27
N LYS A 741 -20.22 -36.14 -24.08
CA LYS A 741 -20.27 -37.56 -23.69
C LYS A 741 -19.25 -37.79 -22.58
N ALA A 742 -19.49 -38.75 -21.67
CA ALA A 742 -18.56 -39.07 -20.58
C ALA A 742 -17.09 -39.27 -21.03
N ALA A 743 -16.89 -39.72 -22.28
CA ALA A 743 -15.57 -39.89 -22.91
C ALA A 743 -14.81 -38.58 -23.24
N GLU A 744 -15.47 -37.42 -23.18
CA GLU A 744 -14.89 -36.10 -23.49
C GLU A 744 -14.48 -35.33 -22.23
N ILE A 745 -14.75 -35.86 -21.04
CA ILE A 745 -14.41 -35.25 -19.76
C ILE A 745 -12.99 -35.66 -19.37
N ASP A 746 -12.07 -34.69 -19.22
CA ASP A 746 -10.74 -34.98 -18.68
C ASP A 746 -10.86 -35.38 -17.20
N PRO A 747 -10.53 -36.63 -16.83
CA PRO A 747 -10.68 -37.16 -15.47
C PRO A 747 -9.72 -36.51 -14.45
N ASN A 748 -8.75 -35.73 -14.92
CA ASN A 748 -7.85 -34.95 -14.07
C ASN A 748 -8.31 -33.50 -13.87
N THR A 749 -9.49 -33.12 -14.39
CA THR A 749 -10.07 -31.80 -14.13
C THR A 749 -10.49 -31.69 -12.66
N PRO A 750 -10.00 -30.67 -11.91
CA PRO A 750 -10.44 -30.40 -10.56
C PRO A 750 -11.96 -30.22 -10.41
N TRP A 751 -12.53 -30.72 -9.31
CA TRP A 751 -13.98 -30.65 -9.04
C TRP A 751 -14.58 -29.23 -9.16
N ALA A 752 -13.84 -28.20 -8.72
CA ALA A 752 -14.29 -26.82 -8.83
C ALA A 752 -14.48 -26.33 -10.27
N MET A 753 -13.74 -26.87 -11.24
CA MET A 753 -13.90 -26.51 -12.66
C MET A 753 -15.13 -27.12 -13.31
N PHE A 754 -15.73 -28.15 -12.70
CA PHE A 754 -17.07 -28.66 -13.06
C PHE A 754 -18.20 -27.86 -12.40
N GLY A 755 -17.87 -26.80 -11.66
CA GLY A 755 -18.88 -26.01 -10.95
C GLY A 755 -19.37 -26.66 -9.66
N MET A 756 -18.67 -27.65 -9.09
CA MET A 756 -19.07 -28.27 -7.83
C MET A 756 -18.76 -27.38 -6.61
N ASP A 757 -19.79 -27.03 -5.82
CA ASP A 757 -19.63 -26.45 -4.48
C ASP A 757 -19.93 -27.48 -3.38
N SER A 758 -19.86 -27.06 -2.12
CA SER A 758 -20.12 -27.91 -0.97
C SER A 758 -21.49 -28.59 -0.99
N ILE A 759 -22.51 -28.00 -1.63
CA ILE A 759 -23.85 -28.62 -1.73
C ILE A 759 -23.85 -29.68 -2.83
N ALA A 760 -23.31 -29.34 -4.01
CA ALA A 760 -23.15 -30.31 -5.09
C ALA A 760 -22.27 -31.51 -4.68
N ILE A 761 -21.21 -31.26 -3.90
CA ILE A 761 -20.34 -32.30 -3.36
C ILE A 761 -21.10 -33.19 -2.37
N VAL A 762 -21.95 -32.64 -1.50
CA VAL A 762 -22.77 -33.45 -0.59
C VAL A 762 -23.74 -34.35 -1.36
N GLY A 763 -24.36 -33.82 -2.42
CA GLY A 763 -25.22 -34.60 -3.32
C GLY A 763 -24.47 -35.73 -4.02
N LEU A 764 -23.35 -35.41 -4.68
CA LEU A 764 -22.52 -36.39 -5.38
C LEU A 764 -21.93 -37.44 -4.42
N SER A 765 -21.56 -37.04 -3.20
CA SER A 765 -21.08 -37.95 -2.16
C SER A 765 -22.15 -38.95 -1.73
N SER A 766 -23.41 -38.52 -1.65
CA SER A 766 -24.54 -39.40 -1.36
C SER A 766 -24.75 -40.40 -2.51
N SER A 767 -24.84 -39.91 -3.74
CA SER A 767 -25.03 -40.75 -4.93
C SER A 767 -23.87 -41.75 -5.13
N LEU A 768 -22.63 -41.33 -4.86
CA LEU A 768 -21.47 -42.20 -4.93
C LEU A 768 -21.49 -43.25 -3.80
N GLY A 769 -21.93 -42.87 -2.60
CA GLY A 769 -22.12 -43.81 -1.49
C GLY A 769 -23.16 -44.89 -1.80
N GLU A 770 -24.28 -44.50 -2.42
CA GLU A 770 -25.29 -45.45 -2.91
C GLU A 770 -24.71 -46.40 -3.97
N PHE A 771 -23.94 -45.89 -4.92
CA PHE A 771 -23.30 -46.70 -5.96
C PHE A 771 -22.27 -47.70 -5.40
N LEU A 772 -21.52 -47.30 -4.37
CA LEU A 772 -20.51 -48.13 -3.73
C LEU A 772 -21.07 -49.06 -2.64
N GLY A 773 -22.28 -48.80 -2.16
CA GLY A 773 -22.86 -49.50 -1.01
C GLY A 773 -22.15 -49.18 0.31
N CYS A 774 -21.59 -47.97 0.46
CA CYS A 774 -20.90 -47.52 1.67
C CYS A 774 -21.05 -46.01 1.89
N ILE A 775 -20.68 -45.50 3.07
CA ILE A 775 -20.67 -44.06 3.32
C ILE A 775 -19.42 -43.45 2.69
N VAL A 776 -19.62 -42.56 1.72
CA VAL A 776 -18.56 -41.67 1.25
C VAL A 776 -18.72 -40.33 1.96
N SER A 777 -17.67 -39.91 2.66
CA SER A 777 -17.65 -38.59 3.30
C SER A 777 -17.46 -37.48 2.25
N PRO A 778 -18.22 -36.38 2.31
CA PRO A 778 -17.97 -35.19 1.49
C PRO A 778 -16.53 -34.66 1.62
N SER A 779 -15.85 -34.91 2.75
CA SER A 779 -14.44 -34.54 2.96
C SER A 779 -13.49 -35.22 1.95
N ALA A 780 -13.84 -36.40 1.43
CA ALA A 780 -13.04 -37.15 0.47
C ALA A 780 -12.83 -36.39 -0.85
N PHE A 781 -13.84 -35.64 -1.29
CA PHE A 781 -13.78 -34.83 -2.52
C PHE A 781 -12.83 -33.61 -2.39
N PHE A 782 -12.52 -33.20 -1.16
CA PHE A 782 -11.52 -32.16 -0.90
C PHE A 782 -10.12 -32.75 -0.74
N GLN A 783 -10.01 -34.00 -0.28
CA GLN A 783 -8.74 -34.73 -0.16
C GLN A 783 -8.25 -35.24 -1.53
N PHE A 784 -9.16 -35.72 -2.36
CA PHE A 784 -8.92 -36.20 -3.71
C PHE A 784 -9.59 -35.25 -4.69
N ASP A 785 -8.84 -34.27 -5.17
CA ASP A 785 -9.32 -33.07 -5.86
C ASP A 785 -9.78 -33.27 -7.31
N THR A 786 -9.71 -34.50 -7.86
CA THR A 786 -10.15 -34.85 -9.23
C THR A 786 -10.90 -36.19 -9.26
N PRO A 787 -11.75 -36.45 -10.28
CA PRO A 787 -12.38 -37.77 -10.47
C PRO A 787 -11.40 -38.93 -10.47
N TYR A 788 -10.29 -38.79 -11.20
CA TYR A 788 -9.25 -39.82 -11.28
C TYR A 788 -8.65 -40.15 -9.92
N LYS A 789 -8.31 -39.12 -9.12
CA LYS A 789 -7.68 -39.31 -7.81
C LYS A 789 -8.66 -39.92 -6.80
N LEU A 790 -9.93 -39.51 -6.85
CA LEU A 790 -10.94 -40.06 -5.95
C LEU A 790 -11.20 -41.54 -6.29
N ALA A 791 -11.36 -41.88 -7.57
CA ALA A 791 -11.54 -43.27 -7.99
C ALA A 791 -10.38 -44.20 -7.58
N ASN A 792 -9.16 -43.66 -7.49
CA ASN A 792 -7.96 -44.39 -7.06
C ASN A 792 -7.66 -44.25 -5.55
N ALA A 793 -8.58 -43.68 -4.76
CA ALA A 793 -8.37 -43.46 -3.34
C ALA A 793 -8.40 -44.80 -2.55
N PRO A 794 -7.37 -45.09 -1.72
CA PRO A 794 -7.33 -46.32 -0.94
C PRO A 794 -8.52 -46.43 0.02
N GLY A 795 -9.26 -47.54 -0.06
CA GLY A 795 -10.39 -47.83 0.82
C GLY A 795 -11.71 -47.18 0.43
N LEU A 796 -11.79 -46.45 -0.71
CA LEU A 796 -13.04 -45.82 -1.15
C LEU A 796 -14.13 -46.85 -1.42
N ALA A 797 -13.83 -47.85 -2.24
CA ALA A 797 -14.77 -48.90 -2.61
C ALA A 797 -15.24 -49.73 -1.39
N SER A 798 -14.42 -49.82 -0.34
CA SER A 798 -14.72 -50.62 0.86
C SER A 798 -15.28 -49.81 2.02
N GLY A 799 -15.49 -48.49 1.86
CA GLY A 799 -15.89 -47.59 2.96
C GLY A 799 -14.82 -47.38 4.04
N ALA A 800 -13.60 -47.90 3.84
CA ALA A 800 -12.47 -47.79 4.76
C ALA A 800 -11.53 -46.65 4.39
N LEU A 801 -12.06 -45.62 3.73
CA LEU A 801 -11.29 -44.46 3.28
C LEU A 801 -10.66 -43.80 4.52
N ALA A 802 -9.33 -43.80 4.60
CA ALA A 802 -8.62 -43.32 5.79
C ALA A 802 -8.80 -41.80 5.96
N GLY A 803 -9.82 -41.42 6.73
CA GLY A 803 -10.13 -40.05 7.10
C GLY A 803 -11.01 -39.98 8.34
N SER A 804 -10.37 -39.82 9.51
CA SER A 804 -10.93 -39.36 10.80
C SER A 804 -12.29 -39.93 11.23
N ASN A 805 -12.30 -41.12 11.85
CA ASN A 805 -13.33 -41.45 12.85
C ASN A 805 -12.71 -41.34 14.25
N GLU A 806 -13.32 -40.47 15.07
CA GLU A 806 -13.14 -40.40 16.50
C GLU A 806 -13.68 -41.68 17.17
N GLY A 807 -12.91 -42.27 18.09
CA GLY A 807 -13.45 -43.05 19.21
C GLY A 807 -13.67 -44.56 19.01
N ASP A 808 -12.86 -45.33 19.74
CA ASP A 808 -13.09 -46.70 20.27
C ASP A 808 -13.14 -47.92 19.32
N THR A 809 -12.05 -48.71 19.31
CA THR A 809 -11.93 -49.90 20.17
C THR A 809 -10.55 -50.57 20.07
N GLN A 810 -10.21 -51.28 21.14
CA GLN A 810 -8.93 -51.94 21.43
C GLN A 810 -8.51 -53.01 20.41
N GLY A 811 -7.21 -53.05 20.14
CA GLY A 811 -6.38 -54.25 19.93
C GLY A 811 -6.82 -55.27 18.87
N ASP A 812 -6.11 -55.32 17.74
CA ASP A 812 -5.29 -56.52 17.48
C ASP A 812 -4.22 -56.30 16.40
N THR A 813 -3.18 -57.12 16.50
CA THR A 813 -1.85 -56.95 15.91
C THR A 813 -1.74 -57.78 14.61
N GLN A 814 -1.98 -57.23 13.40
CA GLN A 814 -1.54 -57.95 12.17
C GLN A 814 -1.62 -57.13 10.86
N ALA A 815 -0.83 -56.06 10.67
CA ALA A 815 -0.64 -55.45 9.34
C ALA A 815 0.69 -54.69 9.16
N ALA A 816 1.76 -55.13 9.83
CA ALA A 816 3.10 -54.53 9.74
C ALA A 816 4.12 -55.39 8.96
N ILE A 817 3.64 -56.33 8.13
CA ILE A 817 4.50 -57.21 7.33
C ILE A 817 3.97 -57.23 5.90
N GLU A 818 4.28 -56.21 5.08
CA GLU A 818 4.33 -56.33 3.61
C GLU A 818 4.87 -55.07 2.89
N LEU A 819 5.86 -54.36 3.46
CA LEU A 819 6.57 -53.26 2.78
C LEU A 819 8.09 -53.44 2.74
N LYS A 820 8.54 -54.71 2.74
CA LYS A 820 9.91 -55.09 2.36
C LYS A 820 9.86 -55.85 1.04
N ASN A 821 9.74 -55.14 -0.09
CA ASN A 821 10.20 -55.61 -1.41
C ASN A 821 10.03 -54.50 -2.47
N PHE A 822 10.91 -53.49 -2.46
CA PHE A 822 11.17 -52.69 -3.67
C PHE A 822 12.69 -52.43 -3.83
N PRO A 823 13.36 -52.98 -4.87
CA PRO A 823 14.82 -52.96 -5.02
C PRO A 823 15.49 -51.62 -5.40
N ARG A 824 14.81 -50.47 -5.36
CA ARG A 824 15.37 -49.19 -5.87
C ARG A 824 15.82 -48.19 -4.80
N PHE A 825 15.69 -48.51 -3.51
CA PHE A 825 16.07 -47.60 -2.42
C PHE A 825 17.44 -47.91 -1.79
N ARG A 826 18.02 -49.09 -2.07
CA ARG A 826 19.31 -49.53 -1.48
C ARG A 826 20.53 -48.96 -2.21
N ASP A 827 20.41 -48.67 -3.50
CA ASP A 827 21.50 -48.11 -4.31
C ASP A 827 21.71 -46.60 -4.10
N TYR A 828 20.68 -45.89 -3.64
CA TYR A 828 20.78 -44.46 -3.35
C TYR A 828 21.48 -44.17 -2.02
N ILE A 829 21.29 -45.04 -1.02
CA ILE A 829 21.94 -44.90 0.30
C ILE A 829 23.42 -45.33 0.26
N ASN A 830 23.79 -46.27 -0.62
CA ASN A 830 25.19 -46.69 -0.77
C ASN A 830 26.05 -45.69 -1.57
N LYS A 831 25.47 -44.83 -2.41
CA LYS A 831 26.20 -43.76 -3.12
C LYS A 831 26.47 -42.50 -2.29
N LEU A 832 25.78 -42.32 -1.16
CA LEU A 832 25.96 -41.17 -0.26
C LEU A 832 26.99 -41.42 0.86
N LYS A 833 27.65 -42.59 0.90
CA LYS A 833 28.64 -42.95 1.94
C LYS A 833 30.10 -43.04 1.47
N THR A 834 30.42 -42.68 0.22
CA THR A 834 31.79 -42.80 -0.32
C THR A 834 32.36 -41.51 -0.94
N SER A 835 31.87 -40.33 -0.55
CA SER A 835 32.53 -39.06 -0.90
C SER A 835 32.59 -38.13 0.29
N ASN A 836 33.44 -38.48 1.25
CA ASN A 836 33.93 -37.55 2.26
C ASN A 836 35.29 -38.03 2.77
N GLU A 837 36.29 -38.02 1.89
CA GLU A 837 37.71 -37.99 2.24
C GLU A 837 38.43 -37.14 1.18
N GLN A 838 39.10 -36.08 1.65
CA GLN A 838 40.03 -35.16 1.00
C GLN A 838 39.48 -33.90 0.29
N ASP A 839 40.01 -32.77 0.80
CA ASP A 839 40.00 -31.35 0.41
C ASP A 839 38.76 -30.46 0.71
#